data_AF-A0AAP0LHJ1-F1
#
_entry.id   AF-A0AAP0LHJ1-F1
#
_cell.length_a   1.000
_cell.length_b   1.000
_cell.length_c   1.000
_cell.angle_alpha   90.00
_cell.angle_beta   90.00
_cell.angle_gamma   90.00
#
_symmetry.space_group_name_H-M   'P 1'
#
loop_
_entity.id
_entity.type
_entity.pdbx_description
1 polymer ?
#
loop_
_entity_poly.entity_id
_entity_poly.type
_entity_poly.pdbx_seq_one_letter_code
_entity_poly.pdbx_strand_id
1 'polypeptide(L)'
;MSEKTLLSLNFLSNLQPSQNTIGQTYFPLIVSCDSTEEAHALLKWKTSLQNQNGSLLPSWTLNNPTKISPCTWFGIHCNHAGRVNSINLTSAGLKATLHDFSFSSFPHLGYLDLRINQFFGIIPPQIGNLSMLKFLGLSFNQFSGSITPEIGYLTHLKLLSFSKNQLSGFIPHEIGRLSSLNGLNLYSNFLKGSIPPSLGNLTSLIYISISNNLLSGSIPNEVRNLKSLSDLRLDNNTLSGSIPLSLGNLTKLVTLYLHTNALSGSIPYEIGNLKSLSDLQLSYNTLNGSIPFSLGNLTNLAILYIRINALSGSIPNEIGNLKSLLDLRLNNNTLSGPIPLSLGNLTKLVTLYLDMNALSSSIPDEIGNLKSHSDLQLSENILNGSIPLALGNLTNLVVLDLSTNKLSGSIPLSFANLTSLTILYLYENSLCDSIPKEIGNMNSLSILDLSSNKLNGSIPLSLANLTNSLKVLYLSSNHIVGEIPLGHGMFNSLIQLTLNNNELSGQLSPELGSLIQLEYLDLSANTFHKSIPESLSNLVKLHYLNLSNNQFSQKIPNKIEKLIHLSELDLSHNIFREEIPSQICSMQSLEKLNLSHNNLSGSIPRCFEEMHWLSCIDISYNALQGLIPNSTAFRDAPMLALQGNKRLCGDIKRLPSCKAFKSHKQSLKKIWVVIVFPLLGTVALLISLIGLFFNFRQRKNGSQTQQSSPRNTLGLLSVLTFDGKIVHEEIIRATNNFDDGHCIGNGGQGSVYKAKLPTGEIVAVKKFHSPLLGEMACQQEFLNEVNALTKIRHRNIVKFYGFCSHALHSFVVYEYLEMGSLAMILSNDAAAEQFCWTKRMNAIKGVADALSYMHTDCFPPIVHRDISSKNVLLNLEYEAHVSDFGISKFLKLGSSNRTELAGTFGYIAPELAYTMKVTEKCDVYSFGVLALEVIKGKHPRDFISSICSSLSSNLNIALDEMFDPRLSTPSRHVQDKLISIMEVSISCLDESPASRPTMQKVIQSLETLNVSHNNLSSSIPRCFEEIRWLSRIDISYNELEGPIPKSTAFREASMQALQGKIVYEEIIRATNDFDDEHCIGKGGQGSVYKGELPYGEIIAVKKFLSPLPGEIAGQQEFLSEVEALTEIRHRNIVKFYGFCSHTRHSFSSMILSNAAVAEEFGWTQRMNVIKVADETLDPRLPTPSLNVQGKLISIMEVAIACLDETPEFRSTMQKVSQALKIWSGS
;
A
#
# COMPACT_ATOMS: atom_id res chain seq x y z
N MET A 1 -26.41 -6.66 -4.72
CA MET A 1 -27.80 -6.22 -4.97
C MET A 1 -27.79 -4.87 -5.66
N SER A 2 -27.74 -4.85 -7.00
CA SER A 2 -27.74 -3.61 -7.80
C SER A 2 -28.75 -3.79 -8.94
N GLU A 3 -29.99 -3.34 -8.69
CA GLU A 3 -31.03 -3.13 -9.71
C GLU A 3 -32.32 -2.50 -9.13
N LYS A 4 -32.48 -2.43 -7.79
CA LYS A 4 -33.68 -1.87 -7.16
C LYS A 4 -33.78 -0.34 -7.10
N THR A 5 -32.76 0.43 -7.51
CA THR A 5 -32.82 1.90 -7.47
C THR A 5 -33.58 2.54 -8.64
N LEU A 6 -34.07 1.75 -9.60
CA LEU A 6 -34.88 2.25 -10.73
C LEU A 6 -36.40 2.22 -10.49
N LEU A 7 -36.88 1.67 -9.37
CA LEU A 7 -38.31 1.46 -9.10
C LEU A 7 -38.98 2.48 -8.17
N SER A 8 -38.29 3.54 -7.73
CA SER A 8 -38.89 4.63 -6.94
C SER A 8 -39.24 5.88 -7.74
N LEU A 9 -39.62 5.71 -9.03
CA LEU A 9 -40.28 6.75 -9.85
C LEU A 9 -41.82 6.60 -9.87
N ASN A 10 -42.41 6.06 -8.80
CA ASN A 10 -43.89 5.99 -8.65
C ASN A 10 -44.57 7.33 -8.32
N PHE A 11 -43.88 8.47 -8.44
CA PHE A 11 -44.47 9.80 -8.25
C PHE A 11 -44.80 10.57 -9.54
N LEU A 12 -44.61 9.97 -10.72
CA LEU A 12 -44.99 10.58 -12.01
C LEU A 12 -46.42 10.22 -12.50
N SER A 13 -47.20 9.46 -11.73
CA SER A 13 -48.57 9.06 -12.15
C SER A 13 -49.65 10.14 -11.97
N ASN A 14 -49.38 11.26 -11.30
CA ASN A 14 -50.39 12.30 -11.01
C ASN A 14 -50.22 13.63 -11.77
N LEU A 15 -49.49 13.64 -12.88
CA LEU A 15 -49.41 14.80 -13.79
C LEU A 15 -49.78 14.43 -15.24
N GLN A 16 -50.70 13.48 -15.43
CA GLN A 16 -51.47 13.42 -16.68
C GLN A 16 -52.56 14.50 -16.63
N PRO A 17 -52.78 15.27 -17.72
CA PRO A 17 -53.92 16.15 -17.80
C PRO A 17 -55.20 15.30 -17.76
N SER A 18 -56.07 15.58 -16.80
CA SER A 18 -57.43 15.03 -16.72
C SER A 18 -58.15 15.26 -18.06
N GLN A 19 -58.56 14.17 -18.73
CA GLN A 19 -59.52 14.23 -19.82
C GLN A 19 -60.90 14.55 -19.22
N ASN A 20 -61.26 15.83 -19.17
CA ASN A 20 -62.65 16.25 -19.05
C ASN A 20 -63.20 16.45 -20.46
N THR A 21 -63.93 15.46 -20.95
CA THR A 21 -64.81 15.55 -22.11
C THR A 21 -66.01 16.42 -21.75
N ILE A 22 -65.95 17.71 -22.13
CA ILE A 22 -67.15 18.53 -22.30
C ILE A 22 -67.29 18.73 -23.80
N GLY A 23 -68.33 18.11 -24.37
CA GLY A 23 -68.65 18.28 -25.78
C GLY A 23 -69.07 19.72 -26.05
N GLN A 24 -68.51 20.34 -27.09
CA GLN A 24 -69.17 21.41 -27.84
C GLN A 24 -68.51 21.66 -29.20
N THR A 25 -69.36 21.51 -30.23
CA THR A 25 -69.48 22.32 -31.45
C THR A 25 -68.21 22.86 -32.13
N TYR A 26 -67.96 22.31 -33.32
CA TYR A 26 -66.99 22.77 -34.31
C TYR A 26 -67.18 24.25 -34.69
N PHE A 27 -66.18 25.08 -34.39
CA PHE A 27 -65.90 26.31 -35.14
C PHE A 27 -64.60 26.14 -35.93
N PRO A 28 -64.44 26.77 -37.10
CA PRO A 28 -63.22 26.65 -37.91
C PRO A 28 -62.06 27.34 -37.19
N LEU A 29 -61.05 26.55 -36.82
CA LEU A 29 -59.76 27.05 -36.31
C LEU A 29 -59.11 27.98 -37.35
N ILE A 30 -59.09 29.27 -37.04
CA ILE A 30 -58.18 30.25 -37.64
C ILE A 30 -56.78 29.91 -37.10
N VAL A 31 -55.92 29.35 -37.95
CA VAL A 31 -54.50 29.13 -37.63
C VAL A 31 -53.84 30.50 -37.54
N SER A 32 -53.35 30.89 -36.35
CA SER A 32 -52.68 32.18 -36.17
C SER A 32 -51.30 32.19 -36.83
N CYS A 33 -50.85 33.37 -37.27
CA CYS A 33 -49.54 33.59 -37.89
C CYS A 33 -48.38 33.09 -37.01
N ASP A 34 -48.55 33.10 -35.69
CA ASP A 34 -47.52 32.65 -34.75
C ASP A 34 -47.33 31.13 -34.71
N SER A 35 -48.35 30.32 -35.07
CA SER A 35 -48.20 28.85 -35.18
C SER A 35 -47.25 28.49 -36.34
N THR A 36 -47.27 29.32 -37.39
CA THR A 36 -46.33 29.25 -38.52
C THR A 36 -44.90 29.51 -38.06
N GLU A 37 -44.66 30.52 -37.22
CA GLU A 37 -43.31 30.85 -36.72
C GLU A 37 -42.73 29.73 -35.85
N GLU A 38 -43.55 29.16 -34.95
CA GLU A 38 -43.18 28.01 -34.10
C GLU A 38 -42.78 26.79 -34.95
N ALA A 39 -43.53 26.51 -36.03
CA ALA A 39 -43.20 25.43 -36.96
C ALA A 39 -41.86 25.65 -37.66
N HIS A 40 -41.57 26.87 -38.15
CA HIS A 40 -40.30 27.19 -38.79
C HIS A 40 -39.13 27.10 -37.80
N ALA A 41 -39.31 27.54 -36.55
CA ALA A 41 -38.30 27.44 -35.50
C ALA A 41 -37.94 25.98 -35.19
N LEU A 42 -38.94 25.10 -35.07
CA LEU A 42 -38.72 23.65 -34.87
C LEU A 42 -38.04 23.00 -36.07
N LEU A 43 -38.41 23.36 -37.30
CA LEU A 43 -37.75 22.83 -38.51
C LEU A 43 -36.30 23.31 -38.61
N LYS A 44 -36.02 24.56 -38.25
CA LYS A 44 -34.64 25.08 -38.16
C LYS A 44 -33.84 24.26 -37.14
N TRP A 45 -34.37 24.04 -35.94
CA TRP A 45 -33.68 23.22 -34.94
C TRP A 45 -33.48 21.77 -35.42
N LYS A 46 -34.46 21.19 -36.10
CA LYS A 46 -34.37 19.85 -36.70
C LYS A 46 -33.15 19.70 -37.63
N THR A 47 -32.76 20.76 -38.36
CA THR A 47 -31.57 20.72 -39.23
C THR A 47 -30.25 20.54 -38.46
N SER A 48 -30.22 20.88 -37.17
CA SER A 48 -29.05 20.71 -36.29
C SER A 48 -28.95 19.32 -35.64
N LEU A 49 -29.98 18.47 -35.77
CA LEU A 49 -30.05 17.17 -35.10
C LEU A 49 -29.31 16.09 -35.91
N GLN A 50 -28.28 15.48 -35.32
CA GLN A 50 -27.55 14.35 -35.91
C GLN A 50 -28.26 13.03 -35.59
N ASN A 51 -28.37 12.14 -36.58
CA ASN A 51 -28.97 10.81 -36.44
C ASN A 51 -27.95 9.70 -36.64
N GLN A 52 -28.00 8.65 -35.81
CA GLN A 52 -27.24 7.41 -36.07
C GLN A 52 -28.04 6.34 -36.85
N ASN A 53 -29.37 6.42 -36.98
CA ASN A 53 -30.19 5.45 -37.76
C ASN A 53 -31.43 6.11 -38.41
N GLY A 54 -31.44 6.22 -39.73
CA GLY A 54 -32.34 7.06 -40.55
C GLY A 54 -33.86 6.89 -40.40
N SER A 55 -34.49 7.58 -39.43
CA SER A 55 -35.67 8.46 -39.65
C SER A 55 -35.99 9.28 -38.38
N LEU A 56 -35.23 10.33 -38.09
CA LEU A 56 -35.52 11.22 -36.95
C LEU A 56 -36.54 12.30 -37.36
N LEU A 57 -37.68 12.29 -36.67
CA LEU A 57 -38.79 13.24 -36.80
C LEU A 57 -39.44 13.28 -38.20
N PRO A 58 -39.85 12.13 -38.80
CA PRO A 58 -40.46 12.09 -40.13
C PRO A 58 -41.80 12.84 -40.22
N SER A 59 -42.50 13.01 -39.09
CA SER A 59 -43.73 13.82 -39.01
C SER A 59 -43.48 15.32 -39.05
N TRP A 60 -42.24 15.78 -38.83
CA TRP A 60 -41.89 17.21 -38.85
C TRP A 60 -41.64 17.66 -40.29
N THR A 61 -42.72 17.85 -41.04
CA THR A 61 -42.72 18.29 -42.43
C THR A 61 -43.88 19.25 -42.71
N LEU A 62 -43.71 20.09 -43.73
CA LEU A 62 -44.75 21.00 -44.22
C LEU A 62 -45.61 20.26 -45.26
N ASN A 63 -46.52 19.39 -44.81
CA ASN A 63 -47.31 18.54 -45.71
C ASN A 63 -48.53 19.24 -46.36
N ASN A 64 -48.88 20.47 -45.93
CA ASN A 64 -50.06 21.17 -46.47
C ASN A 64 -49.84 22.70 -46.50
N PRO A 65 -49.80 23.35 -47.68
CA PRO A 65 -49.48 24.77 -47.81
C PRO A 65 -50.57 25.73 -47.27
N THR A 66 -51.75 25.23 -46.89
CA THR A 66 -52.88 26.05 -46.42
C THR A 66 -53.11 26.01 -44.90
N LYS A 67 -52.41 25.13 -44.15
CA LYS A 67 -52.41 25.08 -42.68
C LYS A 67 -51.06 24.56 -42.17
N ILE A 68 -50.14 25.47 -41.88
CA ILE A 68 -48.84 25.14 -41.27
C ILE A 68 -49.03 25.15 -39.75
N SER A 69 -49.12 23.97 -39.15
CA SER A 69 -49.20 23.81 -37.70
C SER A 69 -48.37 22.62 -37.23
N PRO A 70 -47.51 22.79 -36.20
CA PRO A 70 -46.67 21.71 -35.69
C PRO A 70 -47.41 20.79 -34.70
N CYS A 71 -48.70 21.04 -34.42
CA CYS A 71 -49.45 20.37 -33.35
C CYS A 71 -49.71 18.87 -33.59
N THR A 72 -49.46 18.36 -34.80
CA THR A 72 -49.55 16.94 -35.15
C THR A 72 -48.19 16.25 -35.21
N TRP A 73 -47.12 16.99 -34.96
CA TRP A 73 -45.75 16.48 -35.04
C TRP A 73 -45.43 15.60 -33.83
N PHE A 74 -44.58 14.59 -34.06
CA PHE A 74 -44.14 13.68 -33.00
C PHE A 74 -43.49 14.48 -31.88
N GLY A 75 -43.95 14.25 -30.65
CA GLY A 75 -43.43 14.92 -29.46
C GLY A 75 -43.89 16.36 -29.26
N ILE A 76 -44.72 16.93 -30.14
CA ILE A 76 -45.24 18.30 -30.00
C ILE A 76 -46.70 18.24 -29.55
N HIS A 77 -47.03 18.99 -28.50
CA HIS A 77 -48.42 19.27 -28.13
C HIS A 77 -48.68 20.78 -28.08
N CYS A 78 -49.90 21.15 -28.45
CA CYS A 78 -50.34 22.53 -28.46
C CYS A 78 -51.47 22.76 -27.46
N ASN A 79 -51.63 24.01 -27.03
CA ASN A 79 -52.79 24.45 -26.27
C ASN A 79 -54.04 24.60 -27.17
N HIS A 80 -55.18 24.94 -26.57
CA HIS A 80 -56.45 25.17 -27.29
C HIS A 80 -56.39 26.26 -28.37
N ALA A 81 -55.39 27.16 -28.31
CA ALA A 81 -55.14 28.20 -29.30
C ALA A 81 -54.19 27.75 -30.42
N GLY A 82 -53.78 26.48 -30.47
CA GLY A 82 -52.89 25.94 -31.50
C GLY A 82 -51.42 26.35 -31.36
N ARG A 83 -51.01 26.81 -30.17
CA ARG A 83 -49.63 27.22 -29.84
C ARG A 83 -48.90 26.11 -29.10
N VAL A 84 -47.63 25.87 -29.42
CA VAL A 84 -46.82 24.81 -28.80
C VAL A 84 -46.72 25.04 -27.29
N ASN A 85 -47.20 24.08 -26.51
CA ASN A 85 -47.18 24.13 -25.04
C ASN A 85 -46.31 23.02 -24.42
N SER A 86 -45.99 21.97 -25.19
CA SER A 86 -45.18 20.84 -24.74
C SER A 86 -44.32 20.30 -25.86
N ILE A 87 -43.05 20.06 -25.55
CA ILE A 87 -42.10 19.36 -26.41
C ILE A 87 -41.55 18.18 -25.59
N ASN A 88 -41.88 16.96 -25.99
CA ASN A 88 -41.40 15.73 -25.39
C ASN A 88 -40.71 14.84 -26.44
N LEU A 89 -39.39 14.80 -26.36
CA LEU A 89 -38.52 14.02 -27.24
C LEU A 89 -37.69 13.02 -26.42
N THR A 90 -38.24 12.53 -25.31
CA THR A 90 -37.57 11.55 -24.44
C THR A 90 -37.23 10.28 -25.22
N SER A 91 -36.01 9.74 -25.04
CA SER A 91 -35.59 8.47 -25.66
C SER A 91 -35.70 8.45 -27.18
N ALA A 92 -35.65 9.60 -27.84
CA ALA A 92 -35.76 9.71 -29.29
C ALA A 92 -34.44 9.39 -30.02
N GLY A 93 -33.34 9.14 -29.29
CA GLY A 93 -32.03 8.84 -29.88
C GLY A 93 -31.36 10.06 -30.54
N LEU A 94 -31.73 11.27 -30.12
CA LEU A 94 -31.25 12.52 -30.69
C LEU A 94 -29.82 12.83 -30.24
N LYS A 95 -28.95 13.20 -31.18
CA LYS A 95 -27.62 13.76 -30.88
C LYS A 95 -27.52 15.19 -31.40
N ALA A 96 -27.46 16.18 -30.51
CA ALA A 96 -27.44 17.59 -30.91
C ALA A 96 -27.01 18.53 -29.78
N THR A 97 -26.95 19.83 -30.07
CA THR A 97 -26.83 20.88 -29.05
C THR A 97 -28.16 21.65 -28.91
N LEU A 98 -28.29 22.44 -27.85
CA LEU A 98 -29.39 23.41 -27.69
C LEU A 98 -29.07 24.80 -28.26
N HIS A 99 -27.88 25.01 -28.83
CA HIS A 99 -27.43 26.32 -29.29
C HIS A 99 -28.36 26.91 -30.37
N ASP A 100 -28.81 26.08 -31.31
CA ASP A 100 -29.67 26.50 -32.43
C ASP A 100 -31.18 26.40 -32.12
N PHE A 101 -31.54 26.09 -30.86
CA PHE A 101 -32.94 26.09 -30.42
C PHE A 101 -33.41 27.52 -30.18
N SER A 102 -34.40 27.98 -30.96
CA SER A 102 -34.96 29.34 -30.84
C SER A 102 -35.89 29.47 -29.63
N PHE A 103 -35.34 29.61 -28.42
CA PHE A 103 -36.11 29.73 -27.17
C PHE A 103 -37.21 30.81 -27.21
N SER A 104 -36.93 31.97 -27.81
CA SER A 104 -37.88 33.09 -27.91
C SER A 104 -39.10 32.80 -28.77
N SER A 105 -39.05 31.80 -29.66
CA SER A 105 -40.17 31.42 -30.51
C SER A 105 -41.25 30.63 -29.77
N PHE A 106 -41.01 30.19 -28.53
CA PHE A 106 -41.94 29.34 -27.77
C PHE A 106 -42.36 29.97 -26.41
N PRO A 107 -42.98 31.16 -26.40
CA PRO A 107 -43.33 31.87 -25.15
C PRO A 107 -44.39 31.14 -24.30
N HIS A 108 -45.16 30.22 -24.89
CA HIS A 108 -46.21 29.45 -24.20
C HIS A 108 -45.75 28.05 -23.74
N LEU A 109 -44.46 27.72 -23.92
CA LEU A 109 -43.94 26.40 -23.62
C LEU A 109 -43.97 26.14 -22.10
N GLY A 110 -44.80 25.19 -21.69
CA GLY A 110 -44.94 24.78 -20.29
C GLY A 110 -44.18 23.50 -19.93
N TYR A 111 -43.80 22.69 -20.92
CA TYR A 111 -43.17 21.39 -20.71
C TYR A 111 -42.09 21.14 -21.77
N LEU A 112 -40.84 20.97 -21.35
CA LEU A 112 -39.71 20.61 -22.22
C LEU A 112 -39.00 19.39 -21.65
N ASP A 113 -39.02 18.28 -22.39
CA ASP A 113 -38.47 17.00 -21.97
C ASP A 113 -37.62 16.37 -23.07
N LEU A 114 -36.31 16.38 -22.85
CA LEU A 114 -35.27 15.88 -23.76
C LEU A 114 -34.47 14.75 -23.11
N ARG A 115 -35.01 14.10 -22.07
CA ARG A 115 -34.29 13.06 -21.31
C ARG A 115 -33.90 11.86 -22.16
N ILE A 116 -32.86 11.14 -21.76
CA ILE A 116 -32.41 9.88 -22.38
C ILE A 116 -32.09 10.09 -23.87
N ASN A 117 -31.16 10.98 -24.16
CA ASN A 117 -30.69 11.27 -25.51
C ASN A 117 -29.16 11.44 -25.49
N GLN A 118 -28.60 11.96 -26.57
CA GLN A 118 -27.17 12.26 -26.72
C GLN A 118 -26.96 13.78 -26.92
N PHE A 119 -27.76 14.62 -26.25
CA PHE A 119 -27.53 16.07 -26.32
C PHE A 119 -26.21 16.44 -25.64
N PHE A 120 -25.40 17.27 -26.29
CA PHE A 120 -24.07 17.69 -25.81
C PHE A 120 -23.88 19.21 -25.90
N GLY A 121 -22.78 19.72 -25.35
CA GLY A 121 -22.49 21.15 -25.26
C GLY A 121 -23.12 21.80 -24.03
N ILE A 122 -23.14 23.14 -23.98
CA ILE A 122 -23.65 23.90 -22.83
C ILE A 122 -25.18 24.04 -22.85
N ILE A 123 -25.78 24.30 -21.69
CA ILE A 123 -27.17 24.77 -21.59
C ILE A 123 -27.16 26.29 -21.87
N PRO A 124 -27.77 26.78 -22.96
CA PRO A 124 -27.71 28.19 -23.32
C PRO A 124 -28.45 29.10 -22.31
N PRO A 125 -27.90 30.28 -21.96
CA PRO A 125 -28.57 31.27 -21.10
C PRO A 125 -29.99 31.65 -21.54
N GLN A 126 -30.25 31.61 -22.85
CA GLN A 126 -31.54 31.92 -23.46
C GLN A 126 -32.65 30.96 -23.02
N ILE A 127 -32.34 29.84 -22.36
CA ILE A 127 -33.34 28.98 -21.72
C ILE A 127 -34.21 29.75 -20.72
N GLY A 128 -33.69 30.81 -20.11
CA GLY A 128 -34.43 31.72 -19.23
C GLY A 128 -35.59 32.46 -19.91
N ASN A 129 -35.63 32.51 -21.25
CA ASN A 129 -36.73 33.13 -22.00
C ASN A 129 -38.05 32.32 -21.95
N LEU A 130 -38.01 31.05 -21.51
CA LEU A 130 -39.17 30.18 -21.42
C LEU A 130 -39.96 30.42 -20.11
N SER A 131 -40.42 31.64 -19.86
CA SER A 131 -40.99 32.06 -18.56
C SER A 131 -42.22 31.28 -18.07
N MET A 132 -42.91 30.57 -18.96
CA MET A 132 -44.10 29.73 -18.66
C MET A 132 -43.75 28.28 -18.30
N LEU A 133 -42.47 27.91 -18.32
CA LEU A 133 -42.01 26.54 -18.16
C LEU A 133 -42.30 26.02 -16.75
N LYS A 134 -42.97 24.86 -16.68
CA LYS A 134 -43.31 24.14 -15.45
C LYS A 134 -42.46 22.88 -15.27
N PHE A 135 -41.98 22.30 -16.36
CA PHE A 135 -41.14 21.11 -16.36
C PHE A 135 -39.98 21.28 -17.32
N LEU A 136 -38.76 21.03 -16.82
CA LEU A 136 -37.53 21.01 -17.62
C LEU A 136 -36.73 19.74 -17.33
N GLY A 137 -36.75 18.80 -18.29
CA GLY A 137 -36.05 17.52 -18.20
C GLY A 137 -34.93 17.41 -19.23
N LEU A 138 -33.67 17.46 -18.78
CA LEU A 138 -32.46 17.29 -19.60
C LEU A 138 -31.59 16.10 -19.15
N SER A 139 -32.05 15.30 -18.20
CA SER A 139 -31.30 14.17 -17.62
C SER A 139 -30.91 13.07 -18.62
N PHE A 140 -29.85 12.33 -18.31
CA PHE A 140 -29.30 11.25 -19.16
C PHE A 140 -28.94 11.76 -20.56
N ASN A 141 -28.02 12.72 -20.59
CA ASN A 141 -27.45 13.34 -21.79
C ASN A 141 -25.94 13.57 -21.57
N GLN A 142 -25.31 14.37 -22.43
CA GLN A 142 -23.90 14.75 -22.40
C GLN A 142 -23.74 16.28 -22.27
N PHE A 143 -24.70 16.98 -21.65
CA PHE A 143 -24.59 18.42 -21.41
C PHE A 143 -23.39 18.72 -20.51
N SER A 144 -22.63 19.75 -20.85
CA SER A 144 -21.37 20.15 -20.20
C SER A 144 -21.39 21.64 -19.84
N GLY A 145 -20.30 22.15 -19.26
CA GLY A 145 -20.23 23.54 -18.78
C GLY A 145 -21.06 23.79 -17.53
N SER A 146 -21.24 25.06 -17.15
CA SER A 146 -21.97 25.44 -15.93
C SER A 146 -23.48 25.49 -16.11
N ILE A 147 -24.20 25.27 -15.02
CA ILE A 147 -25.62 25.63 -14.94
C ILE A 147 -25.74 27.16 -15.03
N THR A 148 -26.48 27.65 -16.02
CA THR A 148 -26.60 29.10 -16.28
C THR A 148 -27.48 29.80 -15.23
N PRO A 149 -27.10 30.98 -14.69
CA PRO A 149 -27.89 31.73 -13.71
C PRO A 149 -29.31 32.09 -14.16
N GLU A 150 -29.53 32.26 -15.46
CA GLU A 150 -30.80 32.62 -16.09
C GLU A 150 -31.90 31.57 -15.89
N ILE A 151 -31.55 30.35 -15.47
CA ILE A 151 -32.53 29.36 -15.00
C ILE A 151 -33.39 29.93 -13.87
N GLY A 152 -32.85 30.84 -13.04
CA GLY A 152 -33.60 31.52 -11.98
C GLY A 152 -34.76 32.40 -12.48
N TYR A 153 -34.88 32.66 -13.78
CA TYR A 153 -36.02 33.39 -14.36
C TYR A 153 -37.26 32.51 -14.58
N LEU A 154 -37.13 31.19 -14.48
CA LEU A 154 -38.20 30.21 -14.72
C LEU A 154 -39.11 30.03 -13.49
N THR A 155 -39.70 31.09 -12.95
CA THR A 155 -40.38 31.09 -11.63
C THR A 155 -41.60 30.17 -11.52
N HIS A 156 -42.16 29.70 -12.65
CA HIS A 156 -43.25 28.71 -12.71
C HIS A 156 -42.76 27.25 -12.66
N LEU A 157 -41.45 27.03 -12.64
CA LEU A 157 -40.86 25.70 -12.73
C LEU A 157 -41.17 24.88 -11.48
N LYS A 158 -41.71 23.68 -11.69
CA LYS A 158 -42.03 22.70 -10.64
C LYS A 158 -41.01 21.57 -10.55
N LEU A 159 -40.40 21.19 -11.67
CA LEU A 159 -39.36 20.17 -11.69
C LEU A 159 -38.19 20.61 -12.58
N LEU A 160 -36.99 20.59 -11.99
CA LEU A 160 -35.71 20.79 -12.67
C LEU A 160 -34.91 19.48 -12.61
N SER A 161 -34.71 18.82 -13.75
CA SER A 161 -34.04 17.52 -13.82
C SER A 161 -32.90 17.51 -14.83
N PHE A 162 -31.66 17.57 -14.34
CA PHE A 162 -30.41 17.59 -15.11
C PHE A 162 -29.46 16.44 -14.77
N SER A 163 -29.96 15.35 -14.18
CA SER A 163 -29.11 14.28 -13.67
C SER A 163 -28.41 13.48 -14.76
N LYS A 164 -27.26 12.87 -14.43
CA LYS A 164 -26.43 12.10 -15.37
C LYS A 164 -26.09 12.89 -16.64
N ASN A 165 -25.35 13.97 -16.43
CA ASN A 165 -24.73 14.80 -17.46
C ASN A 165 -23.26 15.06 -17.09
N GLN A 166 -22.60 15.96 -17.81
CA GLN A 166 -21.22 16.41 -17.57
C GLN A 166 -21.18 17.87 -17.07
N LEU A 167 -22.25 18.33 -16.39
CA LEU A 167 -22.33 19.70 -15.90
C LEU A 167 -21.28 19.95 -14.82
N SER A 168 -20.63 21.09 -14.86
CA SER A 168 -19.53 21.48 -13.97
C SER A 168 -19.78 22.86 -13.36
N GLY A 169 -18.82 23.41 -12.61
CA GLY A 169 -19.00 24.71 -11.95
C GLY A 169 -19.93 24.63 -10.76
N PHE A 170 -20.51 25.76 -10.36
CA PHE A 170 -21.29 25.88 -9.12
C PHE A 170 -22.79 25.70 -9.36
N ILE A 171 -23.53 25.34 -8.30
CA ILE A 171 -24.99 25.48 -8.29
C ILE A 171 -25.31 26.99 -8.17
N PRO A 172 -25.98 27.63 -9.15
CA PRO A 172 -26.26 29.06 -9.10
C PRO A 172 -27.20 29.41 -7.96
N HIS A 173 -26.91 30.50 -7.23
CA HIS A 173 -27.74 30.96 -6.13
C HIS A 173 -29.14 31.43 -6.61
N GLU A 174 -29.26 31.81 -7.88
CA GLU A 174 -30.48 32.22 -8.57
C GLU A 174 -31.53 31.10 -8.61
N ILE A 175 -31.14 29.82 -8.50
CA ILE A 175 -32.09 28.71 -8.35
C ILE A 175 -33.00 28.93 -7.13
N GLY A 176 -32.53 29.64 -6.09
CA GLY A 176 -33.33 30.02 -4.93
C GLY A 176 -34.52 30.94 -5.23
N ARG A 177 -34.66 31.46 -6.46
CA ARG A 177 -35.84 32.25 -6.91
C ARG A 177 -37.00 31.38 -7.40
N LEU A 178 -36.79 30.08 -7.60
CA LEU A 178 -37.78 29.16 -8.17
C LEU A 178 -38.82 28.70 -7.13
N SER A 179 -39.56 29.63 -6.53
CA SER A 179 -40.47 29.36 -5.39
C SER A 179 -41.53 28.27 -5.64
N SER A 180 -41.85 27.97 -6.90
CA SER A 180 -42.78 26.92 -7.32
C SER A 180 -42.15 25.52 -7.43
N LEU A 181 -40.84 25.39 -7.19
CA LEU A 181 -40.10 24.15 -7.42
C LEU A 181 -40.45 23.09 -6.38
N ASN A 182 -40.92 21.94 -6.85
CA ASN A 182 -41.23 20.75 -6.07
C ASN A 182 -40.07 19.74 -6.06
N GLY A 183 -39.28 19.67 -7.14
CA GLY A 183 -38.17 18.73 -7.24
C GLY A 183 -36.94 19.31 -7.93
N LEU A 184 -35.79 19.09 -7.32
CA LEU A 184 -34.47 19.43 -7.87
C LEU A 184 -33.63 18.16 -8.00
N ASN A 185 -33.27 17.80 -9.24
CA ASN A 185 -32.47 16.61 -9.53
C ASN A 185 -31.22 16.96 -10.35
N LEU A 186 -30.07 17.04 -9.70
CA LEU A 186 -28.75 17.31 -10.27
C LEU A 186 -27.77 16.13 -10.09
N TYR A 187 -28.30 14.96 -9.69
CA TYR A 187 -27.52 13.75 -9.43
C TYR A 187 -26.53 13.40 -10.55
N SER A 188 -25.32 12.97 -10.21
CA SER A 188 -24.33 12.46 -11.15
C SER A 188 -23.91 13.49 -12.21
N ASN A 189 -23.19 14.52 -11.76
CA ASN A 189 -22.55 15.55 -12.56
C ASN A 189 -21.16 15.87 -11.96
N PHE A 190 -20.48 16.91 -12.45
CA PHE A 190 -19.20 17.43 -11.94
C PHE A 190 -19.37 18.77 -11.22
N LEU A 191 -20.52 19.01 -10.58
CA LEU A 191 -20.80 20.26 -9.86
C LEU A 191 -19.90 20.38 -8.63
N LYS A 192 -19.35 21.57 -8.39
CA LYS A 192 -18.40 21.87 -7.31
C LYS A 192 -18.82 23.05 -6.45
N GLY A 193 -18.07 23.27 -5.38
CA GLY A 193 -18.30 24.34 -4.40
C GLY A 193 -19.45 24.03 -3.43
N SER A 194 -19.88 25.02 -2.67
CA SER A 194 -20.88 24.84 -1.61
C SER A 194 -22.31 24.75 -2.11
N ILE A 195 -23.15 24.03 -1.35
CA ILE A 195 -24.60 24.08 -1.51
C ILE A 195 -25.08 25.51 -1.20
N PRO A 196 -25.72 26.25 -2.12
CA PRO A 196 -26.13 27.63 -1.88
C PRO A 196 -27.18 27.74 -0.77
N PRO A 197 -27.00 28.62 0.23
CA PRO A 197 -28.01 28.88 1.27
C PRO A 197 -29.38 29.30 0.70
N SER A 198 -29.38 29.93 -0.47
CA SER A 198 -30.60 30.36 -1.17
C SER A 198 -31.52 29.20 -1.56
N LEU A 199 -31.03 27.94 -1.61
CA LEU A 199 -31.90 26.78 -1.78
C LEU A 199 -32.92 26.65 -0.66
N GLY A 200 -32.62 27.15 0.55
CA GLY A 200 -33.57 27.20 1.66
C GLY A 200 -34.80 28.09 1.41
N ASN A 201 -34.81 28.93 0.37
CA ASN A 201 -35.98 29.73 0.01
C ASN A 201 -37.07 28.92 -0.72
N LEU A 202 -36.74 27.70 -1.16
CA LEU A 202 -37.60 26.86 -1.99
C LEU A 202 -38.55 26.01 -1.14
N THR A 203 -39.43 26.66 -0.37
CA THR A 203 -40.28 26.01 0.65
C THR A 203 -41.27 24.97 0.10
N SER A 204 -41.50 24.97 -1.22
CA SER A 204 -42.34 24.00 -1.95
C SER A 204 -41.61 22.69 -2.29
N LEU A 205 -40.30 22.62 -2.07
CA LEU A 205 -39.50 21.43 -2.40
C LEU A 205 -39.94 20.22 -1.58
N ILE A 206 -40.11 19.12 -2.30
CA ILE A 206 -40.45 17.79 -1.80
C ILE A 206 -39.22 16.87 -1.94
N TYR A 207 -38.46 17.04 -3.01
CA TYR A 207 -37.32 16.18 -3.35
C TYR A 207 -36.09 17.00 -3.76
N ILE A 208 -34.95 16.71 -3.15
CA ILE A 208 -33.62 17.20 -3.56
C ILE A 208 -32.69 16.00 -3.74
N SER A 209 -32.10 15.88 -4.92
CA SER A 209 -31.01 14.95 -5.18
C SER A 209 -29.90 15.66 -5.93
N ILE A 210 -28.79 15.87 -5.23
CA ILE A 210 -27.56 16.44 -5.77
C ILE A 210 -26.35 15.52 -5.51
N SER A 211 -26.63 14.24 -5.22
CA SER A 211 -25.64 13.21 -4.95
C SER A 211 -24.71 12.95 -6.14
N ASN A 212 -23.55 12.34 -5.88
CA ASN A 212 -22.56 12.00 -6.90
C ASN A 212 -22.10 13.25 -7.69
N ASN A 213 -21.52 14.20 -6.97
CA ASN A 213 -20.92 15.44 -7.49
C ASN A 213 -19.61 15.73 -6.73
N LEU A 214 -19.03 16.90 -6.93
CA LEU A 214 -17.81 17.39 -6.26
C LEU A 214 -18.15 18.55 -5.28
N LEU A 215 -19.36 18.55 -4.71
CA LEU A 215 -19.80 19.62 -3.81
C LEU A 215 -19.00 19.56 -2.50
N SER A 216 -18.64 20.72 -1.97
CA SER A 216 -17.81 20.89 -0.77
C SER A 216 -18.46 21.84 0.24
N GLY A 217 -17.78 22.15 1.34
CA GLY A 217 -18.33 23.00 2.40
C GLY A 217 -19.43 22.33 3.22
N SER A 218 -20.09 23.08 4.10
CA SER A 218 -21.10 22.57 5.03
C SER A 218 -22.50 22.50 4.44
N ILE A 219 -23.34 21.64 5.00
CA ILE A 219 -24.79 21.65 4.74
C ILE A 219 -25.37 22.96 5.34
N PRO A 220 -26.05 23.83 4.55
CA PRO A 220 -26.53 25.12 5.02
C PRO A 220 -27.62 25.00 6.11
N ASN A 221 -27.59 25.92 7.08
CA ASN A 221 -28.59 25.95 8.16
C ASN A 221 -30.01 26.28 7.65
N GLU A 222 -30.11 26.95 6.51
CA GLU A 222 -31.32 27.35 5.81
C GLU A 222 -32.14 26.15 5.30
N VAL A 223 -31.56 24.95 5.24
CA VAL A 223 -32.28 23.68 4.98
C VAL A 223 -33.49 23.53 5.91
N ARG A 224 -33.44 24.12 7.11
CA ARG A 224 -34.55 24.15 8.08
C ARG A 224 -35.87 24.71 7.54
N ASN A 225 -35.82 25.53 6.49
CA ASN A 225 -36.97 26.19 5.89
C ASN A 225 -37.77 25.26 4.94
N LEU A 226 -37.17 24.15 4.51
CA LEU A 226 -37.73 23.22 3.52
C LEU A 226 -38.76 22.26 4.13
N LYS A 227 -39.79 22.78 4.80
CA LYS A 227 -40.76 22.00 5.60
C LYS A 227 -41.55 20.93 4.83
N SER A 228 -41.60 21.04 3.50
CA SER A 228 -42.28 20.09 2.62
C SER A 228 -41.40 18.93 2.18
N LEU A 229 -40.09 18.98 2.48
CA LEU A 229 -39.11 18.03 1.98
C LEU A 229 -39.34 16.62 2.55
N SER A 230 -39.45 15.64 1.67
CA SER A 230 -39.57 14.22 1.99
C SER A 230 -38.31 13.43 1.66
N ASP A 231 -37.51 13.87 0.69
CA ASP A 231 -36.31 13.15 0.25
C ASP A 231 -35.14 14.11 0.05
N LEU A 232 -34.07 13.90 0.82
CA LEU A 232 -32.84 14.68 0.79
C LEU A 232 -31.65 13.76 0.55
N ARG A 233 -31.05 13.86 -0.64
CA ARG A 233 -29.88 13.07 -1.05
C ARG A 233 -28.71 13.98 -1.40
N LEU A 234 -27.69 13.94 -0.53
CA LEU A 234 -26.45 14.71 -0.62
C LEU A 234 -25.21 13.79 -0.64
N ASP A 235 -25.43 12.47 -0.75
CA ASP A 235 -24.38 11.46 -0.69
C ASP A 235 -23.38 11.53 -1.85
N ASN A 236 -22.21 10.91 -1.66
CA ASN A 236 -21.13 10.84 -2.64
C ASN A 236 -20.70 12.24 -3.15
N ASN A 237 -20.26 13.07 -2.21
CA ASN A 237 -19.73 14.41 -2.41
C ASN A 237 -18.51 14.62 -1.48
N THR A 238 -18.02 15.85 -1.37
CA THR A 238 -16.93 16.26 -0.46
C THR A 238 -17.43 17.21 0.64
N LEU A 239 -18.71 17.10 1.03
CA LEU A 239 -19.32 17.95 2.06
C LEU A 239 -18.61 17.73 3.39
N SER A 240 -18.42 18.81 4.15
CA SER A 240 -17.64 18.83 5.40
C SER A 240 -18.39 19.56 6.52
N GLY A 241 -17.78 19.69 7.69
CA GLY A 241 -18.43 20.28 8.87
C GLY A 241 -19.46 19.33 9.52
N SER A 242 -20.22 19.86 10.48
CA SER A 242 -21.21 19.09 11.23
C SER A 242 -22.55 18.95 10.52
N ILE A 243 -23.28 17.87 10.78
CA ILE A 243 -24.69 17.77 10.42
C ILE A 243 -25.46 18.86 11.20
N PRO A 244 -26.17 19.78 10.53
CA PRO A 244 -26.81 20.90 11.21
C PRO A 244 -27.99 20.42 12.07
N LEU A 245 -28.05 20.87 13.33
CA LEU A 245 -29.15 20.58 14.27
C LEU A 245 -30.52 20.92 13.65
N SER A 246 -30.53 21.96 12.80
CA SER A 246 -31.72 22.48 12.14
C SER A 246 -32.39 21.48 11.17
N LEU A 247 -31.67 20.43 10.75
CA LEU A 247 -32.19 19.35 9.92
C LEU A 247 -33.30 18.57 10.63
N GLY A 248 -33.24 18.46 11.97
CA GLY A 248 -34.29 17.87 12.79
C GLY A 248 -35.66 18.55 12.69
N ASN A 249 -35.75 19.73 12.07
CA ASN A 249 -37.00 20.44 11.87
C ASN A 249 -37.77 20.00 10.60
N LEU A 250 -37.25 19.03 9.83
CA LEU A 250 -37.85 18.53 8.59
C LEU A 250 -38.75 17.32 8.84
N THR A 251 -39.80 17.47 9.64
CA THR A 251 -40.58 16.33 10.16
C THR A 251 -41.29 15.48 9.11
N LYS A 252 -41.38 15.92 7.85
CA LYS A 252 -41.90 15.16 6.71
C LYS A 252 -40.85 14.30 5.99
N LEU A 253 -39.58 14.40 6.39
CA LEU A 253 -38.48 13.70 5.75
C LEU A 253 -38.64 12.19 5.94
N VAL A 254 -38.60 11.47 4.82
CA VAL A 254 -38.67 10.00 4.72
C VAL A 254 -37.30 9.41 4.42
N THR A 255 -36.50 10.09 3.59
CA THR A 255 -35.17 9.63 3.18
C THR A 255 -34.12 10.71 3.44
N LEU A 256 -33.06 10.33 4.15
CA LEU A 256 -31.90 11.18 4.41
C LEU A 256 -30.60 10.44 4.10
N TYR A 257 -29.99 10.76 2.95
CA TYR A 257 -28.72 10.18 2.52
C TYR A 257 -27.61 11.24 2.54
N LEU A 258 -26.67 11.05 3.47
CA LEU A 258 -25.48 11.89 3.66
C LEU A 258 -24.17 11.07 3.57
N HIS A 259 -24.26 9.80 3.20
CA HIS A 259 -23.12 8.89 3.19
C HIS A 259 -22.05 9.28 2.16
N THR A 260 -20.81 8.82 2.35
CA THR A 260 -19.68 9.09 1.45
C THR A 260 -19.44 10.58 1.27
N ASN A 261 -19.09 11.23 2.38
CA ASN A 261 -18.71 12.65 2.47
C ASN A 261 -17.58 12.81 3.51
N ALA A 262 -17.21 14.04 3.84
CA ALA A 262 -16.27 14.39 4.90
C ALA A 262 -16.98 15.06 6.11
N LEU A 263 -18.23 14.69 6.38
CA LEU A 263 -18.99 15.22 7.53
C LEU A 263 -18.33 14.78 8.84
N SER A 264 -18.37 15.64 9.84
CA SER A 264 -17.65 15.49 11.11
C SER A 264 -18.53 15.91 12.29
N GLY A 265 -18.01 15.78 13.52
CA GLY A 265 -18.77 16.05 14.73
C GLY A 265 -19.82 14.98 15.05
N SER A 266 -20.64 15.23 16.06
CA SER A 266 -21.64 14.28 16.54
C SER A 266 -22.90 14.24 15.68
N ILE A 267 -23.58 13.08 15.67
CA ILE A 267 -24.94 12.98 15.16
C ILE A 267 -25.87 13.80 16.07
N PRO A 268 -26.62 14.80 15.55
CA PRO A 268 -27.52 15.61 16.36
C PRO A 268 -28.66 14.80 16.97
N TYR A 269 -29.02 15.08 18.23
CA TYR A 269 -30.17 14.42 18.86
C TYR A 269 -31.50 14.83 18.20
N GLU A 270 -31.55 16.01 17.56
CA GLU A 270 -32.70 16.52 16.84
C GLU A 270 -33.08 15.67 15.62
N ILE A 271 -32.18 14.82 15.10
CA ILE A 271 -32.52 13.83 14.07
C ILE A 271 -33.63 12.88 14.56
N GLY A 272 -33.71 12.62 15.87
CA GLY A 272 -34.79 11.84 16.49
C GLY A 272 -36.19 12.47 16.37
N ASN A 273 -36.31 13.72 15.93
CA ASN A 273 -37.60 14.38 15.68
C ASN A 273 -38.22 14.00 14.32
N LEU A 274 -37.45 13.38 13.43
CA LEU A 274 -37.86 13.05 12.05
C LEU A 274 -38.73 11.79 11.99
N LYS A 275 -39.89 11.79 12.66
CA LYS A 275 -40.73 10.59 12.85
C LYS A 275 -41.21 9.90 11.56
N SER A 276 -41.20 10.61 10.43
CA SER A 276 -41.52 10.04 9.10
C SER A 276 -40.34 9.31 8.45
N LEU A 277 -39.14 9.38 9.03
CA LEU A 277 -37.93 8.85 8.43
C LEU A 277 -37.99 7.32 8.35
N SER A 278 -37.76 6.81 7.16
CA SER A 278 -37.70 5.38 6.86
C SER A 278 -36.27 4.94 6.54
N ASP A 279 -35.48 5.81 5.91
CA ASP A 279 -34.11 5.51 5.53
C ASP A 279 -33.14 6.59 6.05
N LEU A 280 -32.16 6.17 6.86
CA LEU A 280 -31.08 7.03 7.35
C LEU A 280 -29.72 6.42 6.99
N GLN A 281 -28.98 7.11 6.12
CA GLN A 281 -27.64 6.68 5.71
C GLN A 281 -26.60 7.77 5.95
N LEU A 282 -25.70 7.51 6.90
CA LEU A 282 -24.64 8.41 7.37
C LEU A 282 -23.23 7.79 7.25
N SER A 283 -23.13 6.63 6.61
CA SER A 283 -21.88 5.85 6.51
C SER A 283 -20.77 6.56 5.73
N TYR A 284 -19.52 6.15 5.89
CA TYR A 284 -18.36 6.74 5.20
C TYR A 284 -18.28 8.26 5.40
N ASN A 285 -18.15 8.66 6.66
CA ASN A 285 -17.89 10.03 7.06
C ASN A 285 -16.85 10.00 8.21
N THR A 286 -16.62 11.14 8.84
CA THR A 286 -15.77 11.28 10.03
C THR A 286 -16.59 11.65 11.27
N LEU A 287 -17.85 11.20 11.34
CA LEU A 287 -18.74 11.47 12.47
C LEU A 287 -18.17 10.84 13.74
N ASN A 288 -18.28 11.54 14.86
CA ASN A 288 -17.72 11.12 16.15
C ASN A 288 -18.74 11.25 17.29
N GLY A 289 -18.30 11.02 18.53
CA GLY A 289 -19.21 11.00 19.69
C GLY A 289 -20.12 9.77 19.69
N SER A 290 -21.17 9.79 20.51
CA SER A 290 -22.07 8.65 20.70
C SER A 290 -23.25 8.63 19.73
N ILE A 291 -23.78 7.45 19.46
CA ILE A 291 -25.10 7.29 18.83
C ILE A 291 -26.17 7.90 19.75
N PRO A 292 -26.96 8.90 19.33
CA PRO A 292 -27.97 9.52 20.19
C PRO A 292 -29.11 8.54 20.51
N PHE A 293 -29.50 8.45 21.79
CA PHE A 293 -30.66 7.65 22.22
C PHE A 293 -31.96 8.07 21.51
N SER A 294 -32.07 9.36 21.12
CA SER A 294 -33.22 9.91 20.41
C SER A 294 -33.47 9.27 19.04
N LEU A 295 -32.48 8.60 18.43
CA LEU A 295 -32.70 7.80 17.22
C LEU A 295 -33.72 6.69 17.44
N GLY A 296 -33.87 6.19 18.67
CA GLY A 296 -34.92 5.22 19.02
C GLY A 296 -36.35 5.75 18.88
N ASN A 297 -36.55 7.05 18.69
CA ASN A 297 -37.88 7.64 18.43
C ASN A 297 -38.35 7.46 16.97
N LEU A 298 -37.48 7.00 16.07
CA LEU A 298 -37.76 6.90 14.63
C LEU A 298 -38.48 5.59 14.29
N THR A 299 -39.65 5.32 14.85
CA THR A 299 -40.32 4.01 14.78
C THR A 299 -40.69 3.52 13.36
N ASN A 300 -40.64 4.39 12.35
CA ASN A 300 -40.84 4.06 10.92
C ASN A 300 -39.54 3.68 10.20
N LEU A 301 -38.38 3.76 10.87
CA LEU A 301 -37.08 3.51 10.29
C LEU A 301 -36.95 2.04 9.89
N ALA A 302 -36.67 1.81 8.62
CA ALA A 302 -36.43 0.51 8.01
C ALA A 302 -34.93 0.27 7.78
N ILE A 303 -34.16 1.33 7.50
CA ILE A 303 -32.72 1.24 7.21
C ILE A 303 -31.96 2.25 8.06
N LEU A 304 -30.94 1.76 8.79
CA LEU A 304 -30.00 2.58 9.55
C LEU A 304 -28.56 2.18 9.26
N TYR A 305 -27.85 2.99 8.46
CA TYR A 305 -26.45 2.77 8.13
C TYR A 305 -25.55 3.87 8.67
N ILE A 306 -24.66 3.52 9.59
CA ILE A 306 -23.71 4.45 10.22
C ILE A 306 -22.27 3.89 10.23
N ARG A 307 -21.99 2.90 9.38
CA ARG A 307 -20.69 2.22 9.30
C ARG A 307 -19.56 3.12 8.77
N ILE A 308 -18.32 2.81 9.14
CA ILE A 308 -17.11 3.54 8.71
C ILE A 308 -17.23 5.02 9.10
N ASN A 309 -17.15 5.25 10.40
CA ASN A 309 -17.10 6.54 11.07
C ASN A 309 -16.17 6.41 12.31
N ALA A 310 -16.11 7.44 13.15
CA ALA A 310 -15.38 7.45 14.42
C ALA A 310 -16.34 7.51 15.63
N LEU A 311 -17.51 6.87 15.54
CA LEU A 311 -18.48 6.86 16.63
C LEU A 311 -17.96 6.03 17.81
N SER A 312 -18.26 6.46 19.02
CA SER A 312 -17.79 5.89 20.28
C SER A 312 -18.93 5.72 21.29
N GLY A 313 -18.65 5.18 22.47
CA GLY A 313 -19.68 4.93 23.49
C GLY A 313 -20.55 3.72 23.16
N SER A 314 -21.63 3.51 23.92
CA SER A 314 -22.48 2.32 23.78
C SER A 314 -23.57 2.48 22.74
N ILE A 315 -24.01 1.34 22.17
CA ILE A 315 -25.26 1.26 21.40
C ILE A 315 -26.43 1.56 22.37
N PRO A 316 -27.28 2.58 22.12
CA PRO A 316 -28.38 2.91 23.03
C PRO A 316 -29.45 1.81 23.06
N ASN A 317 -30.01 1.55 24.24
CA ASN A 317 -31.10 0.57 24.42
C ASN A 317 -32.33 0.93 23.58
N GLU A 318 -32.57 2.23 23.36
CA GLU A 318 -33.69 2.78 22.63
C GLU A 318 -33.69 2.38 21.14
N ILE A 319 -32.56 1.93 20.58
CA ILE A 319 -32.53 1.36 19.22
C ILE A 319 -33.46 0.13 19.12
N GLY A 320 -33.67 -0.60 20.22
CA GLY A 320 -34.64 -1.69 20.29
C GLY A 320 -36.12 -1.28 20.09
N ASN A 321 -36.43 0.02 20.08
CA ASN A 321 -37.78 0.52 19.80
C ASN A 321 -38.11 0.56 18.30
N LEU A 322 -37.12 0.41 17.43
CA LEU A 322 -37.24 0.54 15.97
C LEU A 322 -37.84 -0.70 15.32
N LYS A 323 -39.06 -1.09 15.69
CA LYS A 323 -39.70 -2.36 15.27
C LYS A 323 -39.92 -2.53 13.76
N SER A 324 -39.73 -1.47 12.97
CA SER A 324 -39.80 -1.49 11.50
C SER A 324 -38.45 -1.76 10.84
N LEU A 325 -37.36 -1.80 11.62
CA LEU A 325 -35.99 -1.90 11.12
C LEU A 325 -35.74 -3.26 10.46
N LEU A 326 -35.20 -3.22 9.25
CA LEU A 326 -34.87 -4.37 8.41
C LEU A 326 -33.36 -4.55 8.31
N ASP A 327 -32.59 -3.46 8.24
CA ASP A 327 -31.13 -3.50 8.08
C ASP A 327 -30.46 -2.48 9.00
N LEU A 328 -29.61 -2.97 9.90
CA LEU A 328 -28.85 -2.19 10.88
C LEU A 328 -27.35 -2.43 10.69
N ARG A 329 -26.61 -1.40 10.31
CA ARG A 329 -25.16 -1.48 10.10
C ARG A 329 -24.44 -0.39 10.88
N LEU A 330 -23.75 -0.81 11.93
CA LEU A 330 -22.95 0.04 12.82
C LEU A 330 -21.46 -0.33 12.79
N ASN A 331 -21.07 -1.26 11.92
CA ASN A 331 -19.73 -1.80 11.86
C ASN A 331 -18.64 -0.79 11.49
N ASN A 332 -17.39 -1.12 11.83
CA ASN A 332 -16.22 -0.27 11.58
C ASN A 332 -16.38 1.13 12.20
N ASN A 333 -16.48 1.13 13.53
CA ASN A 333 -16.54 2.30 14.42
C ASN A 333 -15.73 1.98 15.70
N THR A 334 -15.81 2.84 16.72
CA THR A 334 -15.19 2.62 18.03
C THR A 334 -16.24 2.39 19.14
N LEU A 335 -17.40 1.81 18.79
CA LEU A 335 -18.48 1.56 19.74
C LEU A 335 -18.03 0.57 20.81
N SER A 336 -18.42 0.81 22.05
CA SER A 336 -17.97 0.07 23.23
C SER A 336 -19.14 -0.39 24.11
N GLY A 337 -18.88 -1.15 25.17
CA GLY A 337 -19.94 -1.64 26.07
C GLY A 337 -20.70 -2.84 25.50
N PRO A 338 -21.77 -3.29 26.17
CA PRO A 338 -22.49 -4.51 25.79
C PRO A 338 -23.41 -4.30 24.58
N ILE A 339 -23.69 -5.39 23.86
CA ILE A 339 -24.81 -5.45 22.91
C ILE A 339 -26.12 -5.34 23.72
N PRO A 340 -26.99 -4.34 23.45
CA PRO A 340 -28.24 -4.17 24.21
C PRO A 340 -29.19 -5.36 24.05
N LEU A 341 -29.72 -5.87 25.17
CA LEU A 341 -30.75 -6.93 25.17
C LEU A 341 -31.99 -6.52 24.33
N SER A 342 -32.30 -5.21 24.34
CA SER A 342 -33.42 -4.64 23.60
C SER A 342 -33.31 -4.80 22.08
N LEU A 343 -32.12 -5.06 21.51
CA LEU A 343 -31.98 -5.38 20.09
C LEU A 343 -32.77 -6.63 19.71
N GLY A 344 -32.96 -7.59 20.63
CA GLY A 344 -33.81 -8.75 20.39
C GLY A 344 -35.28 -8.45 20.12
N ASN A 345 -35.74 -7.21 20.38
CA ASN A 345 -37.10 -6.78 20.04
C ASN A 345 -37.30 -6.49 18.55
N LEU A 346 -36.22 -6.41 17.76
CA LEU A 346 -36.24 -6.05 16.34
C LEU A 346 -36.57 -7.26 15.46
N THR A 347 -37.72 -7.91 15.68
CA THR A 347 -38.06 -9.21 15.08
C THR A 347 -38.15 -9.24 13.55
N LYS A 348 -38.20 -8.07 12.88
CA LYS A 348 -38.17 -7.94 11.41
C LYS A 348 -36.75 -7.79 10.84
N LEU A 349 -35.73 -7.68 11.68
CA LEU A 349 -34.36 -7.39 11.28
C LEU A 349 -33.77 -8.56 10.48
N VAL A 350 -33.33 -8.27 9.26
CA VAL A 350 -32.74 -9.22 8.31
C VAL A 350 -31.20 -9.19 8.39
N THR A 351 -30.62 -8.02 8.64
CA THR A 351 -29.16 -7.81 8.65
C THR A 351 -28.72 -6.98 9.85
N LEU A 352 -27.70 -7.45 10.57
CA LEU A 352 -27.15 -6.84 11.79
C LEU A 352 -25.64 -6.94 11.73
N TYR A 353 -25.00 -5.83 11.39
CA TYR A 353 -23.55 -5.73 11.32
C TYR A 353 -23.04 -4.84 12.44
N LEU A 354 -22.36 -5.47 13.40
CA LEU A 354 -21.70 -4.82 14.54
C LEU A 354 -20.19 -5.13 14.58
N ASP A 355 -19.66 -5.74 13.53
CA ASP A 355 -18.24 -6.09 13.37
C ASP A 355 -17.31 -4.87 13.44
N MET A 356 -16.01 -5.10 13.67
CA MET A 356 -14.98 -4.07 13.73
C MET A 356 -15.34 -2.93 14.70
N ASN A 357 -15.55 -3.26 15.97
CA ASN A 357 -15.85 -2.31 17.05
C ASN A 357 -15.13 -2.74 18.35
N ALA A 358 -15.41 -2.08 19.46
CA ALA A 358 -14.92 -2.44 20.80
C ALA A 358 -16.05 -2.96 21.71
N LEU A 359 -17.07 -3.63 21.15
CA LEU A 359 -18.18 -4.18 21.91
C LEU A 359 -17.68 -5.30 22.82
N SER A 360 -18.21 -5.32 24.04
CA SER A 360 -17.74 -6.15 25.15
C SER A 360 -18.87 -6.95 25.76
N SER A 361 -18.57 -7.75 26.79
CA SER A 361 -19.53 -8.64 27.46
C SER A 361 -20.01 -9.79 26.57
N SER A 362 -20.90 -10.63 27.11
CA SER A 362 -21.51 -11.74 26.39
C SER A 362 -22.51 -11.32 25.34
N ILE A 363 -22.63 -12.12 24.29
CA ILE A 363 -23.73 -12.03 23.33
C ILE A 363 -25.05 -12.32 24.07
N PRO A 364 -26.07 -11.45 24.00
CA PRO A 364 -27.36 -11.68 24.64
C PRO A 364 -28.15 -12.87 24.06
N ASP A 365 -28.86 -13.63 24.90
CA ASP A 365 -29.79 -14.68 24.46
C ASP A 365 -30.91 -14.10 23.57
N GLU A 366 -31.31 -12.85 23.82
CA GLU A 366 -32.37 -12.15 23.10
C GLU A 366 -32.07 -11.95 21.60
N ILE A 367 -30.80 -12.01 21.19
CA ILE A 367 -30.44 -12.02 19.76
C ILE A 367 -31.04 -13.23 19.03
N GLY A 368 -31.27 -14.34 19.74
CA GLY A 368 -32.00 -15.51 19.22
C GLY A 368 -33.47 -15.26 18.86
N ASN A 369 -34.04 -14.08 19.21
CA ASN A 369 -35.40 -13.70 18.83
C ASN A 369 -35.51 -13.12 17.40
N LEU A 370 -34.39 -12.82 16.74
CA LEU A 370 -34.34 -12.19 15.42
C LEU A 370 -34.63 -13.19 14.29
N LYS A 371 -35.78 -13.86 14.31
CA LYS A 371 -36.06 -15.01 13.41
C LYS A 371 -36.06 -14.69 11.92
N SER A 372 -36.17 -13.41 11.53
CA SER A 372 -36.07 -12.96 10.14
C SER A 372 -34.64 -12.78 9.65
N HIS A 373 -33.64 -13.00 10.50
CA HIS A 373 -32.24 -12.70 10.22
C HIS A 373 -31.59 -13.66 9.24
N SER A 374 -30.82 -13.12 8.31
CA SER A 374 -30.05 -13.91 7.34
C SER A 374 -28.53 -13.78 7.49
N ASP A 375 -28.02 -12.70 8.09
CA ASP A 375 -26.58 -12.44 8.14
C ASP A 375 -26.19 -11.67 9.42
N LEU A 376 -25.53 -12.37 10.35
CA LEU A 376 -25.10 -11.87 11.65
C LEU A 376 -23.58 -11.73 11.68
N GLN A 377 -23.10 -10.49 11.72
CA GLN A 377 -21.67 -10.14 11.75
C GLN A 377 -21.34 -9.47 13.08
N LEU A 378 -20.61 -10.18 13.95
CA LEU A 378 -20.15 -9.70 15.26
C LEU A 378 -18.62 -9.82 15.43
N SER A 379 -17.90 -10.10 14.35
CA SER A 379 -16.44 -10.31 14.36
C SER A 379 -15.65 -9.06 14.76
N GLU A 380 -14.37 -9.24 15.09
CA GLU A 380 -13.46 -8.14 15.44
C GLU A 380 -14.02 -7.21 16.53
N ASN A 381 -14.35 -7.82 17.67
CA ASN A 381 -14.81 -7.13 18.88
C ASN A 381 -14.11 -7.73 20.11
N ILE A 382 -14.51 -7.34 21.32
CA ILE A 382 -14.00 -7.91 22.58
C ILE A 382 -15.10 -8.66 23.35
N LEU A 383 -16.03 -9.27 22.62
CA LEU A 383 -17.13 -10.07 23.18
C LEU A 383 -16.57 -11.30 23.89
N ASN A 384 -17.15 -11.65 25.04
CA ASN A 384 -16.65 -12.74 25.89
C ASN A 384 -17.77 -13.68 26.34
N GLY A 385 -17.47 -14.64 27.22
CA GLY A 385 -18.45 -15.62 27.68
C GLY A 385 -18.77 -16.67 26.62
N SER A 386 -19.84 -17.44 26.84
CA SER A 386 -20.23 -18.53 25.93
C SER A 386 -21.12 -18.05 24.79
N ILE A 387 -21.03 -18.74 23.65
CA ILE A 387 -21.98 -18.55 22.55
C ILE A 387 -23.40 -18.97 23.02
N PRO A 388 -24.41 -18.09 22.94
CA PRO A 388 -25.77 -18.40 23.38
C PRO A 388 -26.41 -19.55 22.62
N LEU A 389 -27.02 -20.50 23.33
CA LEU A 389 -27.80 -21.59 22.71
C LEU A 389 -28.97 -21.05 21.87
N ALA A 390 -29.52 -19.90 22.26
CA ALA A 390 -30.62 -19.23 21.60
C ALA A 390 -30.32 -18.81 20.15
N LEU A 391 -29.05 -18.64 19.78
CA LEU A 391 -28.67 -18.36 18.37
C LEU A 391 -29.08 -19.50 17.42
N GLY A 392 -29.21 -20.74 17.92
CA GLY A 392 -29.75 -21.87 17.15
C GLY A 392 -31.22 -21.71 16.73
N ASN A 393 -31.94 -20.70 17.23
CA ASN A 393 -33.31 -20.39 16.81
C ASN A 393 -33.39 -19.59 15.50
N LEU A 394 -32.25 -19.09 14.99
CA LEU A 394 -32.17 -18.25 13.79
C LEU A 394 -32.15 -19.09 12.50
N THR A 395 -33.18 -19.89 12.26
CA THR A 395 -33.19 -20.92 11.17
C THR A 395 -33.04 -20.36 9.75
N ASN A 396 -33.23 -19.05 9.55
CA ASN A 396 -33.04 -18.35 8.27
C ASN A 396 -31.61 -17.83 8.07
N LEU A 397 -30.73 -18.00 9.06
CA LEU A 397 -29.36 -17.50 9.03
C LEU A 397 -28.56 -18.22 7.95
N VAL A 398 -27.91 -17.44 7.10
CA VAL A 398 -27.06 -17.88 5.97
C VAL A 398 -25.59 -17.70 6.30
N VAL A 399 -25.26 -16.63 7.02
CA VAL A 399 -23.89 -16.31 7.46
C VAL A 399 -23.90 -15.99 8.96
N LEU A 400 -22.98 -16.62 9.69
CA LEU A 400 -22.69 -16.32 11.09
C LEU A 400 -21.20 -16.10 11.24
N ASP A 401 -20.81 -14.87 11.57
CA ASP A 401 -19.43 -14.53 11.86
C ASP A 401 -19.29 -13.99 13.29
N LEU A 402 -18.61 -14.77 14.12
CA LEU A 402 -18.24 -14.44 15.51
C LEU A 402 -16.72 -14.45 15.71
N SER A 403 -15.94 -14.42 14.62
CA SER A 403 -14.49 -14.54 14.65
C SER A 403 -13.79 -13.37 15.36
N THR A 404 -12.52 -13.56 15.73
CA THR A 404 -11.65 -12.52 16.34
C THR A 404 -12.36 -11.80 17.50
N ASN A 405 -12.68 -12.59 18.53
CA ASN A 405 -13.33 -12.15 19.76
C ASN A 405 -12.69 -12.88 20.97
N LYS A 406 -13.30 -12.77 22.16
CA LYS A 406 -12.86 -13.48 23.38
C LYS A 406 -13.89 -14.52 23.83
N LEU A 407 -14.67 -15.09 22.90
CA LEU A 407 -15.70 -16.09 23.20
C LEU A 407 -15.05 -17.36 23.72
N SER A 408 -15.73 -18.06 24.62
CA SER A 408 -15.23 -19.22 25.35
C SER A 408 -16.31 -20.30 25.49
N GLY A 409 -15.98 -21.44 26.08
CA GLY A 409 -16.92 -22.57 26.20
C GLY A 409 -17.06 -23.35 24.89
N SER A 410 -18.07 -24.21 24.83
CA SER A 410 -18.28 -25.12 23.70
C SER A 410 -19.12 -24.50 22.58
N ILE A 411 -18.96 -25.05 21.36
CA ILE A 411 -19.82 -24.72 20.23
C ILE A 411 -21.23 -25.29 20.50
N PRO A 412 -22.31 -24.47 20.45
CA PRO A 412 -23.66 -24.92 20.74
C PRO A 412 -24.16 -26.05 19.84
N LEU A 413 -24.69 -27.11 20.45
CA LEU A 413 -25.38 -28.21 19.74
C LEU A 413 -26.59 -27.70 18.94
N SER A 414 -27.20 -26.60 19.39
CA SER A 414 -28.35 -25.98 18.73
C SER A 414 -28.01 -25.39 17.34
N PHE A 415 -26.73 -25.21 16.99
CA PHE A 415 -26.33 -24.77 15.65
C PHE A 415 -26.75 -25.77 14.56
N ALA A 416 -26.95 -27.04 14.91
CA ALA A 416 -27.50 -28.04 13.99
C ALA A 416 -28.91 -27.71 13.49
N ASN A 417 -29.65 -26.82 14.16
CA ASN A 417 -30.95 -26.33 13.71
C ASN A 417 -30.84 -25.28 12.59
N LEU A 418 -29.65 -24.71 12.36
CA LEU A 418 -29.40 -23.65 11.37
C LEU A 418 -29.21 -24.26 9.97
N THR A 419 -30.25 -24.90 9.45
CA THR A 419 -30.20 -25.66 8.19
C THR A 419 -29.95 -24.82 6.94
N SER A 420 -30.17 -23.50 7.01
CA SER A 420 -29.88 -22.53 5.94
C SER A 420 -28.45 -21.99 5.98
N LEU A 421 -27.67 -22.28 7.03
CA LEU A 421 -26.35 -21.68 7.24
C LEU A 421 -25.37 -22.23 6.22
N THR A 422 -24.68 -21.31 5.54
CA THR A 422 -23.68 -21.60 4.50
C THR A 422 -22.27 -21.27 4.94
N ILE A 423 -22.09 -20.27 5.81
CA ILE A 423 -20.79 -19.81 6.29
C ILE A 423 -20.86 -19.70 7.81
N LEU A 424 -19.93 -20.38 8.48
CA LEU A 424 -19.73 -20.30 9.92
C LEU A 424 -18.26 -19.96 10.22
N TYR A 425 -18.03 -18.76 10.73
CA TYR A 425 -16.73 -18.27 11.16
C TYR A 425 -16.69 -18.10 12.68
N LEU A 426 -15.86 -18.90 13.34
CA LEU A 426 -15.62 -18.87 14.79
C LEU A 426 -14.12 -18.77 15.12
N TYR A 427 -13.26 -18.50 14.13
CA TYR A 427 -11.82 -18.47 14.33
C TYR A 427 -11.37 -17.37 15.30
N GLU A 428 -10.16 -17.50 15.84
CA GLU A 428 -9.57 -16.52 16.77
C GLU A 428 -10.47 -16.21 17.98
N ASN A 429 -10.80 -17.26 18.72
CA ASN A 429 -11.53 -17.17 19.97
C ASN A 429 -10.86 -18.07 21.02
N SER A 430 -11.51 -18.26 22.16
CA SER A 430 -11.11 -19.19 23.22
C SER A 430 -12.08 -20.36 23.36
N LEU A 431 -12.73 -20.78 22.27
CA LEU A 431 -13.65 -21.91 22.27
C LEU A 431 -12.91 -23.21 22.62
N CYS A 432 -13.54 -24.05 23.43
CA CYS A 432 -12.96 -25.30 23.92
C CYS A 432 -13.91 -26.48 23.68
N ASP A 433 -13.53 -27.65 24.20
CA ASP A 433 -14.21 -28.93 23.98
C ASP A 433 -14.15 -29.43 22.53
N SER A 434 -14.78 -30.57 22.29
CA SER A 434 -14.81 -31.22 20.99
C SER A 434 -15.79 -30.56 20.03
N ILE A 435 -15.46 -30.56 18.74
CA ILE A 435 -16.37 -30.16 17.66
C ILE A 435 -17.65 -31.02 17.75
N PRO A 436 -18.85 -30.41 17.86
CA PRO A 436 -20.10 -31.16 17.92
C PRO A 436 -20.36 -32.00 16.68
N LYS A 437 -20.73 -33.27 16.86
CA LYS A 437 -21.07 -34.15 15.73
C LYS A 437 -22.32 -33.67 14.98
N GLU A 438 -23.20 -32.93 15.64
CA GLU A 438 -24.45 -32.41 15.12
C GLU A 438 -24.25 -31.37 14.01
N ILE A 439 -23.05 -30.74 13.90
CA ILE A 439 -22.68 -29.88 12.76
C ILE A 439 -22.78 -30.64 11.43
N GLY A 440 -22.56 -31.96 11.45
CA GLY A 440 -22.75 -32.83 10.29
C GLY A 440 -24.18 -32.87 9.73
N ASN A 441 -25.18 -32.31 10.43
CA ASN A 441 -26.56 -32.21 9.96
C ASN A 441 -26.85 -30.89 9.19
N MET A 442 -25.89 -29.97 9.14
CA MET A 442 -26.04 -28.65 8.52
C MET A 442 -25.81 -28.70 7.01
N ASN A 443 -26.72 -29.32 6.28
CA ASN A 443 -26.56 -29.69 4.85
C ASN A 443 -26.30 -28.53 3.87
N SER A 444 -26.47 -27.27 4.28
CA SER A 444 -26.16 -26.09 3.45
C SER A 444 -24.76 -25.52 3.73
N LEU A 445 -24.08 -26.00 4.77
CA LEU A 445 -22.81 -25.46 5.24
C LEU A 445 -21.72 -25.70 4.20
N SER A 446 -21.13 -24.61 3.73
CA SER A 446 -20.12 -24.58 2.69
C SER A 446 -18.74 -24.18 3.20
N ILE A 447 -18.69 -23.29 4.19
CA ILE A 447 -17.45 -22.84 4.82
C ILE A 447 -17.59 -23.00 6.34
N LEU A 448 -16.63 -23.72 6.93
CA LEU A 448 -16.49 -23.88 8.36
C LEU A 448 -15.07 -23.51 8.77
N ASP A 449 -14.93 -22.40 9.50
CA ASP A 449 -13.66 -21.97 10.07
C ASP A 449 -13.72 -21.93 11.59
N LEU A 450 -12.96 -22.83 12.22
CA LEU A 450 -12.80 -22.97 13.66
C LEU A 450 -11.34 -22.79 14.07
N SER A 451 -10.51 -22.20 13.21
CA SER A 451 -9.07 -22.08 13.45
C SER A 451 -8.74 -21.22 14.67
N SER A 452 -7.54 -21.38 15.22
CA SER A 452 -7.01 -20.53 16.30
C SER A 452 -7.94 -20.46 17.53
N ASN A 453 -8.30 -21.63 18.05
CA ASN A 453 -9.12 -21.82 19.24
C ASN A 453 -8.44 -22.83 20.18
N LYS A 454 -9.17 -23.32 21.20
CA LYS A 454 -8.71 -24.35 22.15
C LYS A 454 -9.51 -25.65 21.99
N LEU A 455 -10.00 -25.94 20.78
CA LEU A 455 -10.81 -27.13 20.51
C LEU A 455 -9.97 -28.39 20.68
N ASN A 456 -10.56 -29.44 21.25
CA ASN A 456 -9.90 -30.71 21.51
C ASN A 456 -10.68 -31.89 20.91
N GLY A 457 -10.27 -33.12 21.22
CA GLY A 457 -10.91 -34.32 20.69
C GLY A 457 -10.63 -34.54 19.21
N SER A 458 -11.35 -35.47 18.58
CA SER A 458 -11.15 -35.82 17.16
C SER A 458 -12.13 -35.10 16.24
N ILE A 459 -11.76 -34.99 14.97
CA ILE A 459 -12.65 -34.49 13.91
C ILE A 459 -13.85 -35.46 13.80
N PRO A 460 -15.11 -35.02 13.99
CA PRO A 460 -16.25 -35.90 13.97
C PRO A 460 -16.49 -36.53 12.59
N LEU A 461 -16.70 -37.86 12.55
CA LEU A 461 -17.05 -38.60 11.33
C LEU A 461 -18.30 -38.04 10.64
N SER A 462 -19.22 -37.44 11.40
CA SER A 462 -20.46 -36.84 10.87
C SER A 462 -20.22 -35.59 10.01
N LEU A 463 -19.11 -34.88 10.15
CA LEU A 463 -18.79 -33.73 9.27
C LEU A 463 -18.75 -34.15 7.80
N ALA A 464 -18.42 -35.41 7.55
CA ALA A 464 -18.40 -35.96 6.22
C ALA A 464 -19.79 -36.12 5.58
N ASN A 465 -20.87 -36.10 6.35
CA ASN A 465 -22.24 -36.08 5.82
C ASN A 465 -22.49 -34.82 4.97
N LEU A 466 -21.70 -33.76 5.17
CA LEU A 466 -21.74 -32.51 4.40
C LEU A 466 -21.04 -32.65 3.03
N THR A 467 -21.03 -33.86 2.47
CA THR A 467 -20.20 -34.27 1.32
C THR A 467 -20.36 -33.38 0.10
N ASN A 468 -21.57 -32.85 -0.12
CA ASN A 468 -21.95 -32.05 -1.29
C ASN A 468 -21.98 -30.54 -1.04
N SER A 469 -21.87 -30.09 0.21
CA SER A 469 -21.98 -28.68 0.58
C SER A 469 -20.65 -28.09 1.02
N LEU A 470 -19.89 -28.82 1.85
CA LEU A 470 -18.68 -28.31 2.50
C LEU A 470 -17.50 -28.22 1.53
N LYS A 471 -17.11 -26.99 1.22
CA LYS A 471 -16.00 -26.65 0.31
C LYS A 471 -14.74 -26.24 1.05
N VAL A 472 -14.88 -25.61 2.21
CA VAL A 472 -13.75 -25.08 2.97
C VAL A 472 -13.86 -25.54 4.42
N LEU A 473 -12.81 -26.17 4.92
CA LEU A 473 -12.70 -26.63 6.30
C LEU A 473 -11.36 -26.19 6.90
N TYR A 474 -11.43 -25.26 7.84
CA TYR A 474 -10.27 -24.73 8.55
C TYR A 474 -10.37 -25.05 10.03
N LEU A 475 -9.46 -25.89 10.52
CA LEU A 475 -9.39 -26.35 11.93
C LEU A 475 -8.01 -26.12 12.54
N SER A 476 -7.20 -25.30 11.89
CA SER A 476 -5.80 -25.07 12.22
C SER A 476 -5.60 -24.40 13.57
N SER A 477 -4.42 -24.54 14.19
CA SER A 477 -4.10 -23.97 15.52
C SER A 477 -5.13 -24.30 16.61
N ASN A 478 -5.31 -25.59 16.87
CA ASN A 478 -6.15 -26.13 17.94
C ASN A 478 -5.42 -27.30 18.64
N HIS A 479 -6.12 -28.01 19.53
CA HIS A 479 -5.64 -29.23 20.21
C HIS A 479 -6.34 -30.49 19.69
N ILE A 480 -6.63 -30.55 18.39
CA ILE A 480 -7.37 -31.66 17.77
C ILE A 480 -6.43 -32.87 17.65
N VAL A 481 -6.92 -34.04 18.06
CA VAL A 481 -6.19 -35.32 18.10
C VAL A 481 -6.83 -36.37 17.19
N GLY A 482 -6.14 -37.50 17.02
CA GLY A 482 -6.65 -38.64 16.25
C GLY A 482 -6.31 -38.57 14.75
N GLU A 483 -7.03 -39.35 13.95
CA GLU A 483 -6.83 -39.45 12.49
C GLU A 483 -7.85 -38.59 11.73
N ILE A 484 -7.56 -38.28 10.45
CA ILE A 484 -8.50 -37.58 9.57
C ILE A 484 -9.62 -38.56 9.15
N PRO A 485 -10.91 -38.25 9.39
CA PRO A 485 -12.03 -39.16 9.11
C PRO A 485 -12.33 -39.28 7.61
N LEU A 486 -11.59 -40.14 6.92
CA LEU A 486 -11.69 -40.37 5.47
C LEU A 486 -12.26 -41.78 5.20
N GLY A 487 -13.49 -41.87 4.71
CA GLY A 487 -14.13 -43.15 4.31
C GLY A 487 -15.10 -42.97 3.12
N HIS A 488 -15.46 -44.03 2.41
CA HIS A 488 -16.58 -44.13 1.43
C HIS A 488 -16.89 -42.93 0.47
N GLY A 489 -15.93 -42.09 0.09
CA GLY A 489 -16.18 -40.88 -0.73
C GLY A 489 -16.68 -39.67 0.05
N MET A 490 -16.27 -39.55 1.31
CA MET A 490 -16.54 -38.44 2.22
C MET A 490 -15.75 -37.16 1.80
N PHE A 491 -16.37 -35.97 1.89
CA PHE A 491 -15.81 -34.65 1.51
C PHE A 491 -15.48 -34.41 0.02
N ASN A 492 -16.18 -35.05 -0.92
CA ASN A 492 -15.89 -34.89 -2.37
C ASN A 492 -15.98 -33.47 -2.93
N SER A 493 -16.66 -32.54 -2.25
CA SER A 493 -16.76 -31.13 -2.66
C SER A 493 -15.71 -30.21 -2.04
N LEU A 494 -14.81 -30.75 -1.21
CA LEU A 494 -13.81 -29.95 -0.49
C LEU A 494 -12.74 -29.42 -1.44
N ILE A 495 -12.55 -28.10 -1.39
CA ILE A 495 -11.59 -27.33 -2.19
C ILE A 495 -10.40 -26.94 -1.32
N GLN A 496 -10.63 -26.59 -0.05
CA GLN A 496 -9.57 -26.15 0.86
C GLN A 496 -9.68 -26.86 2.21
N LEU A 497 -8.54 -27.39 2.67
CA LEU A 497 -8.41 -28.09 3.95
C LEU A 497 -7.17 -27.61 4.68
N THR A 498 -7.35 -27.04 5.87
CA THR A 498 -6.24 -26.67 6.75
C THR A 498 -6.43 -27.29 8.13
N LEU A 499 -5.49 -28.14 8.50
CA LEU A 499 -5.45 -28.87 9.77
C LEU A 499 -4.14 -28.64 10.52
N ASN A 500 -3.34 -27.67 10.08
CA ASN A 500 -2.00 -27.46 10.60
C ASN A 500 -1.98 -26.93 12.03
N ASN A 501 -0.86 -27.13 12.72
CA ASN A 501 -0.68 -26.76 14.13
C ASN A 501 -1.76 -27.40 15.03
N ASN A 502 -1.81 -28.73 15.02
CA ASN A 502 -2.68 -29.57 15.83
C ASN A 502 -1.90 -30.76 16.37
N GLU A 503 -2.59 -31.69 17.04
CA GLU A 503 -2.04 -32.93 17.59
C GLU A 503 -2.52 -34.16 16.80
N LEU A 504 -2.85 -34.00 15.51
CA LEU A 504 -3.27 -35.11 14.65
C LEU A 504 -2.12 -36.09 14.48
N SER A 505 -2.45 -37.38 14.47
CA SER A 505 -1.48 -38.48 14.48
C SER A 505 -1.91 -39.59 13.51
N GLY A 506 -1.15 -40.68 13.48
CA GLY A 506 -1.42 -41.80 12.57
C GLY A 506 -0.70 -41.70 11.23
N GLN A 507 -0.99 -42.65 10.36
CA GLN A 507 -0.52 -42.65 8.97
C GLN A 507 -1.51 -41.87 8.11
N LEU A 508 -1.02 -41.10 7.15
CA LEU A 508 -1.91 -40.40 6.22
C LEU A 508 -2.64 -41.43 5.33
N SER A 509 -3.96 -41.48 5.43
CA SER A 509 -4.78 -42.52 4.81
C SER A 509 -4.81 -42.38 3.27
N PRO A 510 -4.77 -43.49 2.50
CA PRO A 510 -4.86 -43.43 1.04
C PRO A 510 -6.16 -42.81 0.52
N GLU A 511 -7.23 -42.87 1.30
CA GLU A 511 -8.54 -42.28 0.98
C GLU A 511 -8.47 -40.76 0.82
N LEU A 512 -7.44 -40.08 1.33
CA LEU A 512 -7.22 -38.64 1.09
C LEU A 512 -7.13 -38.31 -0.40
N GLY A 513 -6.59 -39.23 -1.20
CA GLY A 513 -6.54 -39.12 -2.66
C GLY A 513 -7.91 -39.16 -3.36
N SER A 514 -9.01 -39.38 -2.64
CA SER A 514 -10.37 -39.29 -3.19
C SER A 514 -10.91 -37.86 -3.25
N LEU A 515 -10.29 -36.90 -2.56
CA LEU A 515 -10.71 -35.50 -2.50
C LEU A 515 -10.31 -34.70 -3.75
N ILE A 516 -10.68 -35.18 -4.94
CA ILE A 516 -10.18 -34.69 -6.24
C ILE A 516 -10.47 -33.21 -6.55
N GLN A 517 -11.34 -32.56 -5.76
CA GLN A 517 -11.62 -31.12 -5.89
C GLN A 517 -10.65 -30.23 -5.10
N LEU A 518 -9.76 -30.81 -4.29
CA LEU A 518 -8.88 -30.09 -3.40
C LEU A 518 -7.82 -29.28 -4.17
N GLU A 519 -7.76 -28.00 -3.87
CA GLU A 519 -6.84 -27.00 -4.44
C GLU A 519 -5.80 -26.54 -3.40
N TYR A 520 -6.16 -26.57 -2.11
CA TYR A 520 -5.28 -26.16 -1.01
C TYR A 520 -5.30 -27.19 0.13
N LEU A 521 -4.12 -27.70 0.49
CA LEU A 521 -3.95 -28.66 1.60
C LEU A 521 -2.78 -28.28 2.51
N ASP A 522 -3.09 -28.01 3.78
CA ASP A 522 -2.08 -27.80 4.81
C ASP A 522 -2.30 -28.74 6.01
N LEU A 523 -1.36 -29.65 6.20
CA LEU A 523 -1.32 -30.62 7.31
C LEU A 523 -0.06 -30.41 8.18
N SER A 524 0.61 -29.26 8.05
CA SER A 524 1.88 -29.00 8.72
C SER A 524 1.77 -28.94 10.25
N ALA A 525 2.88 -29.08 10.97
CA ALA A 525 2.91 -28.99 12.44
C ALA A 525 1.89 -29.92 13.11
N ASN A 526 2.00 -31.21 12.81
CA ASN A 526 1.22 -32.31 13.38
C ASN A 526 2.17 -33.48 13.71
N THR A 527 1.63 -34.66 14.04
CA THR A 527 2.41 -35.86 14.36
C THR A 527 2.21 -37.01 13.36
N PHE A 528 1.89 -36.68 12.10
CA PHE A 528 1.77 -37.68 11.03
C PHE A 528 3.10 -38.38 10.77
N HIS A 529 3.09 -39.68 10.52
CA HIS A 529 4.31 -40.49 10.37
C HIS A 529 4.24 -41.50 9.21
N LYS A 530 5.32 -42.28 9.02
CA LYS A 530 5.54 -43.23 7.90
C LYS A 530 5.68 -42.56 6.54
N SER A 531 4.80 -42.84 5.58
CA SER A 531 4.86 -42.37 4.19
C SER A 531 3.70 -41.46 3.83
N ILE A 532 3.96 -40.59 2.85
CA ILE A 532 2.92 -39.95 2.05
C ILE A 532 2.28 -41.02 1.16
N PRO A 533 0.94 -41.20 1.17
CA PRO A 533 0.26 -42.19 0.35
C PRO A 533 0.36 -41.83 -1.13
N GLU A 534 0.61 -42.83 -1.97
CA GLU A 534 0.69 -42.67 -3.43
C GLU A 534 -0.57 -42.10 -4.06
N SER A 535 -1.73 -42.33 -3.46
CA SER A 535 -3.02 -41.80 -3.90
C SER A 535 -3.13 -40.28 -3.79
N LEU A 536 -2.28 -39.60 -3.01
CA LEU A 536 -2.23 -38.13 -2.97
C LEU A 536 -2.00 -37.53 -4.37
N SER A 537 -1.30 -38.27 -5.24
CA SER A 537 -1.09 -37.91 -6.65
C SER A 537 -2.39 -37.80 -7.49
N ASN A 538 -3.52 -38.25 -6.97
CA ASN A 538 -4.83 -38.09 -7.62
C ASN A 538 -5.41 -36.68 -7.44
N LEU A 539 -4.87 -35.87 -6.53
CA LEU A 539 -5.33 -34.51 -6.24
C LEU A 539 -4.82 -33.51 -7.29
N VAL A 540 -5.15 -33.75 -8.56
CA VAL A 540 -4.54 -33.02 -9.69
C VAL A 540 -4.82 -31.52 -9.69
N LYS A 541 -5.86 -31.05 -8.98
CA LYS A 541 -6.19 -29.62 -8.83
C LYS A 541 -5.36 -28.89 -7.76
N LEU A 542 -4.54 -29.62 -7.00
CA LEU A 542 -3.81 -29.06 -5.88
C LEU A 542 -2.77 -28.04 -6.35
N HIS A 543 -2.85 -26.82 -5.80
CA HIS A 543 -1.92 -25.72 -6.05
C HIS A 543 -0.96 -25.50 -4.87
N TYR A 544 -1.39 -25.84 -3.66
CA TYR A 544 -0.61 -25.69 -2.44
C TYR A 544 -0.65 -26.98 -1.62
N LEU A 545 0.53 -27.49 -1.26
CA LEU A 545 0.68 -28.66 -0.39
C LEU A 545 1.76 -28.40 0.66
N ASN A 546 1.34 -28.38 1.93
CA ASN A 546 2.24 -28.27 3.06
C ASN A 546 2.08 -29.46 4.01
N LEU A 547 3.15 -30.25 4.14
CA LEU A 547 3.26 -31.40 5.04
C LEU A 547 4.43 -31.22 6.03
N SER A 548 4.91 -29.99 6.17
CA SER A 548 6.09 -29.68 6.98
C SER A 548 5.88 -29.92 8.48
N ASN A 549 6.97 -30.01 9.24
CA ASN A 549 6.94 -30.17 10.70
C ASN A 549 6.05 -31.36 11.16
N ASN A 550 6.37 -32.53 10.64
CA ASN A 550 5.71 -33.81 10.93
C ASN A 550 6.78 -34.89 11.19
N GLN A 551 6.39 -36.16 11.23
CA GLN A 551 7.28 -37.31 11.48
C GLN A 551 7.33 -38.28 10.28
N PHE A 552 7.13 -37.80 9.05
CA PHE A 552 7.22 -38.63 7.84
C PHE A 552 8.67 -39.13 7.66
N SER A 553 8.84 -40.45 7.54
CA SER A 553 10.14 -41.14 7.63
C SER A 553 10.53 -42.00 6.44
N GLN A 554 9.57 -42.34 5.58
CA GLN A 554 9.83 -43.09 4.36
C GLN A 554 10.31 -42.14 3.25
N LYS A 555 10.55 -42.66 2.05
CA LYS A 555 10.93 -41.85 0.88
C LYS A 555 9.77 -41.01 0.37
N ILE A 556 10.08 -39.91 -0.33
CA ILE A 556 9.09 -39.12 -1.06
C ILE A 556 8.54 -39.97 -2.24
N PRO A 557 7.21 -40.12 -2.41
CA PRO A 557 6.66 -40.98 -3.46
C PRO A 557 6.90 -40.43 -4.88
N ASN A 558 7.38 -41.28 -5.78
CA ASN A 558 7.62 -40.90 -7.19
C ASN A 558 6.34 -40.43 -7.91
N LYS A 559 5.16 -40.91 -7.51
CA LYS A 559 3.88 -40.54 -8.14
C LYS A 559 3.48 -39.07 -7.93
N ILE A 560 4.18 -38.31 -7.08
CA ILE A 560 3.91 -36.88 -6.88
C ILE A 560 4.04 -36.07 -8.19
N GLU A 561 4.73 -36.59 -9.21
CA GLU A 561 4.80 -36.03 -10.57
C GLU A 561 3.45 -35.69 -11.20
N LYS A 562 2.36 -36.34 -10.79
CA LYS A 562 1.03 -36.08 -11.34
C LYS A 562 0.43 -34.75 -10.89
N LEU A 563 0.98 -34.12 -9.85
CA LEU A 563 0.52 -32.85 -9.31
C LEU A 563 1.08 -31.68 -10.13
N ILE A 564 0.78 -31.67 -11.42
CA ILE A 564 1.38 -30.73 -12.40
C ILE A 564 0.99 -29.27 -12.15
N HIS A 565 -0.13 -29.03 -11.46
CA HIS A 565 -0.64 -27.70 -11.12
C HIS A 565 -0.13 -27.16 -9.77
N LEU A 566 0.67 -27.95 -9.05
CA LEU A 566 1.19 -27.56 -7.74
C LEU A 566 2.22 -26.45 -7.88
N SER A 567 1.94 -25.32 -7.24
CA SER A 567 2.82 -24.13 -7.21
C SER A 567 3.76 -24.13 -6.01
N GLU A 568 3.31 -24.66 -4.87
CA GLU A 568 4.07 -24.67 -3.63
C GLU A 568 4.03 -26.05 -2.98
N LEU A 569 5.22 -26.58 -2.68
CA LEU A 569 5.42 -27.85 -1.97
C LEU A 569 6.37 -27.64 -0.79
N ASP A 570 5.86 -27.80 0.42
CA ASP A 570 6.67 -27.79 1.64
C ASP A 570 6.62 -29.15 2.35
N LEU A 571 7.77 -29.83 2.38
CA LEU A 571 8.00 -31.10 3.08
C LEU A 571 9.06 -30.96 4.19
N SER A 572 9.38 -29.73 4.59
CA SER A 572 10.47 -29.45 5.53
C SER A 572 10.20 -29.99 6.93
N HIS A 573 11.25 -30.05 7.76
CA HIS A 573 11.13 -30.47 9.17
C HIS A 573 10.41 -31.83 9.32
N ASN A 574 10.90 -32.82 8.59
CA ASN A 574 10.45 -34.19 8.66
C ASN A 574 11.67 -35.10 8.83
N ILE A 575 11.48 -36.41 8.72
CA ILE A 575 12.56 -37.40 8.76
C ILE A 575 12.64 -38.20 7.46
N PHE A 576 12.28 -37.58 6.32
CA PHE A 576 12.34 -38.20 4.98
C PHE A 576 13.76 -38.70 4.70
N ARG A 577 13.86 -39.88 4.08
CA ARG A 577 15.11 -40.57 3.75
C ARG A 577 15.22 -40.83 2.25
N GLU A 578 16.36 -41.39 1.84
CA GLU A 578 16.69 -41.70 0.43
C GLU A 578 16.90 -40.45 -0.43
N GLU A 579 16.84 -40.60 -1.75
CA GLU A 579 17.12 -39.55 -2.72
C GLU A 579 15.88 -38.71 -3.04
N ILE A 580 16.08 -37.48 -3.50
CA ILE A 580 15.00 -36.65 -4.06
C ILE A 580 14.55 -37.31 -5.38
N PRO A 581 13.27 -37.71 -5.53
CA PRO A 581 12.80 -38.36 -6.74
C PRO A 581 12.88 -37.39 -7.94
N SER A 582 13.51 -37.82 -9.03
CA SER A 582 13.63 -37.01 -10.26
C SER A 582 12.28 -36.69 -10.89
N GLN A 583 11.24 -37.44 -10.53
CA GLN A 583 9.85 -37.24 -10.92
C GLN A 583 9.28 -35.86 -10.51
N ILE A 584 9.83 -35.20 -9.47
CA ILE A 584 9.44 -33.83 -9.10
C ILE A 584 9.64 -32.85 -10.27
N CYS A 585 10.60 -33.13 -11.16
CA CYS A 585 10.85 -32.29 -12.33
C CYS A 585 9.68 -32.23 -13.33
N SER A 586 8.75 -33.18 -13.27
CA SER A 586 7.53 -33.17 -14.10
C SER A 586 6.49 -32.14 -13.64
N MET A 587 6.66 -31.53 -12.46
CA MET A 587 5.73 -30.59 -11.86
C MET A 587 5.98 -29.17 -12.41
N GLN A 588 5.48 -28.91 -13.63
CA GLN A 588 5.82 -27.71 -14.40
C GLN A 588 5.39 -26.39 -13.76
N SER A 589 4.33 -26.39 -12.95
CA SER A 589 3.87 -25.18 -12.25
C SER A 589 4.59 -24.90 -10.93
N LEU A 590 5.55 -25.72 -10.51
CA LEU A 590 6.16 -25.60 -9.19
C LEU A 590 7.06 -24.36 -9.10
N GLU A 591 6.66 -23.41 -8.26
CA GLU A 591 7.36 -22.14 -8.02
C GLU A 591 8.22 -22.19 -6.76
N LYS A 592 7.73 -22.84 -5.71
CA LYS A 592 8.42 -22.98 -4.42
C LYS A 592 8.53 -24.42 -3.98
N LEU A 593 9.75 -24.81 -3.60
CA LEU A 593 10.04 -26.15 -3.08
C LEU A 593 10.87 -26.06 -1.80
N ASN A 594 10.31 -26.53 -0.69
CA ASN A 594 11.01 -26.59 0.59
C ASN A 594 11.14 -28.05 1.06
N LEU A 595 12.37 -28.55 1.10
CA LEU A 595 12.76 -29.89 1.56
C LEU A 595 13.72 -29.82 2.76
N SER A 596 13.86 -28.65 3.37
CA SER A 596 14.85 -28.41 4.43
C SER A 596 14.62 -29.27 5.67
N HIS A 597 15.65 -29.45 6.50
CA HIS A 597 15.56 -30.18 7.77
C HIS A 597 14.95 -31.58 7.61
N ASN A 598 15.60 -32.39 6.79
CA ASN A 598 15.24 -33.80 6.55
C ASN A 598 16.51 -34.67 6.58
N ASN A 599 16.36 -35.97 6.30
CA ASN A 599 17.49 -36.90 6.18
C ASN A 599 17.66 -37.41 4.73
N LEU A 600 17.38 -36.53 3.75
CA LEU A 600 17.53 -36.82 2.33
C LEU A 600 19.02 -36.93 1.96
N SER A 601 19.33 -37.82 1.02
CA SER A 601 20.70 -38.16 0.61
C SER A 601 20.82 -38.26 -0.91
N GLY A 602 21.99 -38.57 -1.44
CA GLY A 602 22.21 -38.65 -2.89
C GLY A 602 22.38 -37.29 -3.55
N SER A 603 22.27 -37.26 -4.88
CA SER A 603 22.46 -36.03 -5.68
C SER A 603 21.16 -35.30 -5.96
N ILE A 604 21.25 -33.97 -6.07
CA ILE A 604 20.13 -33.14 -6.53
C ILE A 604 19.83 -33.49 -8.00
N PRO A 605 18.57 -33.77 -8.38
CA PRO A 605 18.21 -34.09 -9.76
C PRO A 605 18.62 -32.99 -10.74
N ARG A 606 19.35 -33.36 -11.81
CA ARG A 606 19.80 -32.39 -12.84
C ARG A 606 18.65 -31.71 -13.58
N CYS A 607 17.50 -32.36 -13.65
CA CYS A 607 16.32 -31.79 -14.32
C CYS A 607 15.76 -30.53 -13.63
N PHE A 608 16.20 -30.19 -12.42
CA PHE A 608 15.90 -28.88 -11.80
C PHE A 608 16.52 -27.69 -12.56
N GLU A 609 17.47 -27.93 -13.47
CA GLU A 609 17.97 -26.90 -14.41
C GLU A 609 16.89 -26.43 -15.39
N GLU A 610 15.98 -27.34 -15.77
CA GLU A 610 14.95 -27.13 -16.78
C GLU A 610 13.62 -26.64 -16.19
N MET A 611 13.50 -26.57 -14.86
CA MET A 611 12.30 -26.09 -14.17
C MET A 611 12.25 -24.55 -14.16
N HIS A 612 11.77 -23.96 -15.25
CA HIS A 612 11.78 -22.50 -15.45
C HIS A 612 10.93 -21.69 -14.45
N TRP A 613 9.88 -22.29 -13.88
CA TRP A 613 8.98 -21.61 -12.94
C TRP A 613 9.45 -21.71 -11.48
N LEU A 614 10.38 -22.64 -11.18
CA LEU A 614 10.95 -22.78 -9.85
C LEU A 614 11.80 -21.53 -9.56
N SER A 615 11.38 -20.76 -8.56
CA SER A 615 11.99 -19.49 -8.18
C SER A 615 12.53 -19.49 -6.75
N CYS A 616 11.97 -20.34 -5.88
CA CYS A 616 12.38 -20.46 -4.50
C CYS A 616 12.66 -21.93 -4.16
N ILE A 617 13.85 -22.21 -3.62
CA ILE A 617 14.21 -23.55 -3.16
C ILE A 617 14.93 -23.49 -1.82
N ASP A 618 14.56 -24.39 -0.91
CA ASP A 618 15.29 -24.67 0.32
C ASP A 618 15.51 -26.17 0.48
N ILE A 619 16.78 -26.58 0.53
CA ILE A 619 17.21 -27.97 0.72
C ILE A 619 18.18 -28.08 1.90
N SER A 620 18.22 -27.07 2.76
CA SER A 620 19.17 -26.98 3.86
C SER A 620 18.98 -28.12 4.88
N TYR A 621 20.03 -28.40 5.66
CA TYR A 621 20.03 -29.41 6.71
C TYR A 621 19.55 -30.79 6.23
N ASN A 622 20.19 -31.29 5.18
CA ASN A 622 20.05 -32.65 4.65
C ASN A 622 21.44 -33.32 4.51
N ALA A 623 21.49 -34.52 3.94
CA ALA A 623 22.72 -35.26 3.59
C ALA A 623 22.97 -35.30 2.07
N LEU A 624 22.56 -34.26 1.34
CA LEU A 624 22.72 -34.18 -0.12
C LEU A 624 24.19 -33.93 -0.52
N GLN A 625 24.56 -34.42 -1.69
CA GLN A 625 25.92 -34.34 -2.22
C GLN A 625 25.96 -34.12 -3.74
N GLY A 626 27.05 -33.57 -4.26
CA GLY A 626 27.26 -33.41 -5.69
C GLY A 626 27.01 -31.98 -6.21
N LEU A 627 26.98 -31.85 -7.54
CA LEU A 627 26.85 -30.58 -8.23
C LEU A 627 25.44 -30.00 -8.04
N ILE A 628 25.34 -28.73 -7.68
CA ILE A 628 24.06 -28.02 -7.65
C ILE A 628 23.60 -27.64 -9.08
N PRO A 629 22.31 -27.76 -9.40
CA PRO A 629 21.74 -27.34 -10.69
C PRO A 629 21.99 -25.87 -11.01
N ASN A 630 22.30 -25.54 -12.26
CA ASN A 630 22.42 -24.17 -12.75
C ASN A 630 21.07 -23.57 -13.20
N SER A 631 20.07 -23.50 -12.32
CA SER A 631 18.82 -22.75 -12.55
C SER A 631 18.74 -21.46 -11.72
N THR A 632 17.82 -20.56 -12.09
CA THR A 632 17.54 -19.32 -11.36
C THR A 632 17.25 -19.57 -9.88
N ALA A 633 16.44 -20.59 -9.55
CA ALA A 633 16.14 -20.97 -8.17
C ALA A 633 17.42 -21.20 -7.32
N PHE A 634 18.39 -21.95 -7.83
CA PHE A 634 19.63 -22.25 -7.10
C PHE A 634 20.65 -21.12 -7.13
N ARG A 635 20.64 -20.28 -8.18
CA ARG A 635 21.48 -19.06 -8.27
C ARG A 635 21.04 -17.97 -7.31
N ASP A 636 19.74 -17.79 -7.16
CA ASP A 636 19.15 -16.75 -6.31
C ASP A 636 18.89 -17.25 -4.88
N ALA A 637 19.00 -18.57 -4.63
CA ALA A 637 18.84 -19.15 -3.30
C ALA A 637 19.86 -18.58 -2.30
N PRO A 638 19.42 -18.13 -1.10
CA PRO A 638 20.33 -17.70 -0.06
C PRO A 638 21.18 -18.87 0.44
N MET A 639 22.40 -18.62 0.91
CA MET A 639 23.30 -19.69 1.41
C MET A 639 22.67 -20.53 2.53
N LEU A 640 21.82 -19.92 3.35
CA LEU A 640 21.07 -20.62 4.40
C LEU A 640 20.21 -21.75 3.83
N ALA A 641 19.64 -21.56 2.63
CA ALA A 641 18.79 -22.53 1.94
C ALA A 641 19.55 -23.74 1.36
N LEU A 642 20.89 -23.71 1.36
CA LEU A 642 21.77 -24.79 0.91
C LEU A 642 22.64 -25.38 2.04
N GLN A 643 22.71 -24.69 3.18
CA GLN A 643 23.58 -25.02 4.32
C GLN A 643 23.25 -26.39 4.92
N GLY A 644 24.19 -27.01 5.64
CA GLY A 644 23.99 -28.30 6.31
C GLY A 644 24.27 -29.52 5.43
N ASN A 645 24.33 -29.34 4.10
CA ASN A 645 24.73 -30.39 3.16
C ASN A 645 26.25 -30.39 2.92
N LYS A 646 26.98 -31.34 3.52
CA LYS A 646 28.46 -31.32 3.60
C LYS A 646 29.21 -31.51 2.27
N ARG A 647 28.55 -31.93 1.21
CA ARG A 647 29.19 -32.37 -0.05
C ARG A 647 28.58 -31.72 -1.29
N LEU A 648 27.85 -30.61 -1.14
CA LEU A 648 27.39 -29.82 -2.28
C LEU A 648 28.55 -29.00 -2.87
N CYS A 649 28.58 -28.90 -4.19
CA CYS A 649 29.61 -28.18 -4.94
C CYS A 649 28.99 -27.49 -6.17
N GLY A 650 29.59 -26.43 -6.70
CA GLY A 650 29.11 -25.79 -7.93
C GLY A 650 29.62 -24.36 -8.13
N ASP A 651 29.40 -23.81 -9.33
CA ASP A 651 29.92 -22.50 -9.76
C ASP A 651 29.04 -21.33 -9.28
N ILE A 652 28.57 -21.38 -8.04
CA ILE A 652 27.85 -20.31 -7.36
C ILE A 652 28.76 -19.76 -6.26
N LYS A 653 28.91 -18.43 -6.20
CA LYS A 653 29.81 -17.76 -5.25
C LYS A 653 29.52 -18.30 -3.83
N ARG A 654 30.50 -19.01 -3.24
CA ARG A 654 30.59 -19.57 -1.86
C ARG A 654 30.37 -21.09 -1.67
N LEU A 655 30.14 -21.89 -2.71
CA LEU A 655 30.27 -23.37 -2.63
C LEU A 655 31.63 -23.85 -3.13
N PRO A 656 32.19 -24.96 -2.59
CA PRO A 656 33.46 -25.51 -3.07
C PRO A 656 33.32 -25.98 -4.53
N SER A 657 34.37 -25.79 -5.34
CA SER A 657 34.37 -26.27 -6.73
C SER A 657 34.33 -27.79 -6.80
N CYS A 658 33.49 -28.36 -7.66
CA CYS A 658 33.36 -29.81 -7.83
C CYS A 658 34.65 -30.50 -8.31
N LYS A 659 35.67 -29.75 -8.75
CA LYS A 659 37.01 -30.26 -9.08
C LYS A 659 37.77 -30.81 -7.86
N ALA A 660 37.36 -30.48 -6.64
CA ALA A 660 37.99 -30.97 -5.41
C ALA A 660 37.68 -32.45 -5.07
N PHE A 661 36.69 -33.08 -5.73
CA PHE A 661 36.29 -34.46 -5.46
C PHE A 661 36.65 -35.41 -6.62
N LYS A 662 37.92 -35.44 -7.02
CA LYS A 662 38.44 -36.59 -7.78
C LYS A 662 38.77 -37.73 -6.81
N SER A 663 38.18 -38.88 -7.10
CA SER A 663 38.47 -40.20 -6.53
C SER A 663 39.98 -40.39 -6.27
N HIS A 664 40.37 -40.47 -5.00
CA HIS A 664 41.61 -41.14 -4.62
C HIS A 664 41.34 -42.64 -4.48
N LYS A 665 41.34 -43.34 -5.61
CA LYS A 665 41.84 -44.73 -5.61
C LYS A 665 43.36 -44.64 -5.66
N GLN A 666 44.01 -44.75 -4.51
CA GLN A 666 45.23 -45.56 -4.36
C GLN A 666 45.75 -45.59 -2.91
N SER A 667 46.28 -46.77 -2.57
CA SER A 667 47.28 -47.03 -1.54
C SER A 667 46.78 -47.25 -0.09
N LEU A 668 46.26 -48.46 0.12
CA LEU A 668 46.48 -49.24 1.34
C LEU A 668 47.97 -49.24 1.72
N LYS A 669 48.39 -48.30 2.58
CA LYS A 669 49.54 -48.38 3.51
C LYS A 669 49.67 -47.05 4.23
N LYS A 670 48.92 -46.90 5.33
CA LYS A 670 49.23 -46.13 6.57
C LYS A 670 47.95 -45.95 7.41
N ILE A 671 47.31 -47.06 7.78
CA ILE A 671 46.25 -47.12 8.79
C ILE A 671 46.79 -47.94 9.98
N TRP A 672 47.81 -47.43 10.67
CA TRP A 672 48.33 -48.08 11.88
C TRP A 672 48.79 -47.14 12.99
N VAL A 673 48.80 -45.80 12.79
CA VAL A 673 49.41 -44.86 13.77
C VAL A 673 48.40 -43.98 14.52
N VAL A 674 47.16 -43.81 14.02
CA VAL A 674 46.20 -42.85 14.61
C VAL A 674 45.11 -43.51 15.48
N ILE A 675 44.98 -44.84 15.44
CA ILE A 675 43.92 -45.57 16.18
C ILE A 675 44.38 -46.07 17.56
N VAL A 676 45.69 -46.19 17.82
CA VAL A 676 46.21 -46.87 19.03
C VAL A 676 46.45 -45.91 20.22
N PHE A 677 46.66 -44.60 19.98
CA PHE A 677 46.99 -43.66 21.06
C PHE A 677 45.81 -43.03 21.85
N PRO A 678 44.56 -42.93 21.35
CA PRO A 678 43.46 -42.37 22.14
C PRO A 678 42.81 -43.37 23.14
N LEU A 679 43.05 -44.67 22.98
CA LEU A 679 42.41 -45.73 23.78
C LEU A 679 43.05 -45.99 25.15
N LEU A 680 44.20 -45.36 25.44
CA LEU A 680 44.88 -45.44 26.74
C LEU A 680 44.56 -44.26 27.67
N GLY A 681 44.05 -43.14 27.13
CA GLY A 681 43.69 -41.96 27.93
C GLY A 681 42.32 -42.05 28.60
N THR A 682 41.40 -42.84 28.05
CA THR A 682 40.02 -42.95 28.54
C THR A 682 39.88 -43.84 29.78
N VAL A 683 40.82 -44.76 30.01
CA VAL A 683 40.83 -45.66 31.19
C VAL A 683 41.37 -44.95 32.44
N ALA A 684 42.28 -43.98 32.29
CA ALA A 684 42.83 -43.21 33.41
C ALA A 684 41.84 -42.16 33.97
N LEU A 685 41.04 -41.54 33.11
CA LEU A 685 40.03 -40.55 33.50
C LEU A 685 38.81 -41.19 34.21
N LEU A 686 38.47 -42.43 33.88
CA LEU A 686 37.35 -43.15 34.50
C LEU A 686 37.64 -43.55 35.97
N ILE A 687 38.90 -43.84 36.32
CA ILE A 687 39.31 -44.23 37.67
C ILE A 687 39.37 -43.00 38.61
N SER A 688 39.72 -41.82 38.08
CA SER A 688 39.74 -40.56 38.86
C SER A 688 38.35 -40.02 39.19
N LEU A 689 37.35 -40.26 38.33
CA LEU A 689 35.97 -39.78 38.53
C LEU A 689 35.18 -40.65 39.52
N ILE A 690 35.52 -41.92 39.67
CA ILE A 690 34.90 -42.83 40.65
C ILE A 690 35.43 -42.57 42.08
N GLY A 691 36.69 -42.12 42.22
CA GLY A 691 37.26 -41.70 43.51
C GLY A 691 36.69 -40.40 44.08
N LEU A 692 36.26 -39.46 43.21
CA LEU A 692 35.66 -38.19 43.62
C LEU A 692 34.17 -38.31 44.01
N PHE A 693 33.48 -39.34 43.51
CA PHE A 693 32.07 -39.58 43.80
C PHE A 693 31.82 -40.14 45.21
N PHE A 694 32.82 -40.75 45.86
CA PHE A 694 32.69 -41.30 47.22
C PHE A 694 33.01 -40.32 48.36
N ASN A 695 33.63 -39.17 48.09
CA ASN A 695 34.03 -38.21 49.13
C ASN A 695 33.04 -37.04 49.37
N PHE A 696 31.93 -36.96 48.63
CA PHE A 696 30.96 -35.87 48.77
C PHE A 696 29.54 -36.31 49.19
N ARG A 697 29.44 -37.44 49.91
CA ARG A 697 28.24 -37.77 50.71
C ARG A 697 28.57 -37.84 52.20
N GLN A 698 29.02 -36.73 52.77
CA GLN A 698 28.80 -36.38 54.17
C GLN A 698 29.30 -34.96 54.45
N ARG A 699 28.39 -33.98 54.41
CA ARG A 699 28.15 -33.03 55.50
C ARG A 699 27.06 -32.03 55.09
N LYS A 700 26.08 -31.96 55.98
CA LYS A 700 24.87 -31.15 55.92
C LYS A 700 25.13 -29.83 56.66
N ASN A 701 24.31 -28.83 56.31
CA ASN A 701 23.90 -27.64 57.09
C ASN A 701 24.67 -26.33 56.88
N GLY A 702 23.90 -25.24 56.68
CA GLY A 702 24.28 -23.89 57.12
C GLY A 702 23.93 -22.73 56.18
N SER A 703 22.72 -22.16 56.35
CA SER A 703 22.32 -20.74 56.28
C SER A 703 23.03 -19.69 55.38
N GLN A 704 22.20 -19.03 54.55
CA GLN A 704 22.04 -17.59 54.24
C GLN A 704 23.21 -16.59 54.04
N THR A 705 22.92 -15.63 53.14
CA THR A 705 23.33 -14.19 52.98
C THR A 705 24.44 -13.77 51.99
N GLN A 706 23.98 -13.04 50.96
CA GLN A 706 24.43 -11.79 50.31
C GLN A 706 25.83 -11.60 49.65
N GLN A 707 25.71 -11.12 48.39
CA GLN A 707 26.48 -10.09 47.66
C GLN A 707 27.96 -10.29 47.29
N SER A 708 28.22 -10.30 45.98
CA SER A 708 28.83 -9.20 45.17
C SER A 708 29.76 -9.71 44.06
N SER A 709 29.65 -9.07 42.88
CA SER A 709 30.36 -9.32 41.62
C SER A 709 31.85 -8.87 41.67
N PRO A 710 32.65 -9.10 40.60
CA PRO A 710 32.68 -8.11 39.52
C PRO A 710 32.76 -8.68 38.08
N ARG A 711 32.26 -7.83 37.17
CA ARG A 711 32.30 -7.91 35.69
C ARG A 711 33.73 -7.90 35.14
N ASN A 712 33.91 -8.46 33.94
CA ASN A 712 34.67 -7.78 32.90
C ASN A 712 33.95 -7.87 31.55
N THR A 713 33.78 -6.69 30.99
CA THR A 713 33.05 -6.22 29.81
C THR A 713 33.85 -6.41 28.52
N LEU A 714 33.19 -6.88 27.45
CA LEU A 714 33.65 -6.68 26.07
C LEU A 714 32.48 -6.12 25.26
N GLY A 715 32.65 -4.89 24.76
CA GLY A 715 31.63 -4.13 24.04
C GLY A 715 31.40 -4.63 22.61
N LEU A 716 30.17 -4.44 22.14
CA LEU A 716 29.65 -4.88 20.85
C LEU A 716 30.15 -4.00 19.70
N LEU A 717 31.36 -4.24 19.19
CA LEU A 717 31.87 -3.58 17.98
C LEU A 717 32.49 -4.58 16.99
N SER A 718 31.65 -5.46 16.45
CA SER A 718 31.78 -5.99 15.08
C SER A 718 30.46 -6.67 14.73
N VAL A 719 29.82 -6.20 13.66
CA VAL A 719 28.54 -6.70 13.10
C VAL A 719 28.41 -8.22 13.28
N LEU A 720 27.54 -8.64 14.20
CA LEU A 720 27.38 -10.04 14.60
C LEU A 720 26.91 -10.90 13.42
N THR A 721 27.71 -11.91 13.08
CA THR A 721 27.18 -13.18 12.55
C THR A 721 26.32 -13.81 13.65
N PHE A 722 25.01 -13.69 13.50
CA PHE A 722 24.01 -13.93 14.54
C PHE A 722 23.75 -15.43 14.73
N ASP A 723 24.13 -15.99 15.88
CA ASP A 723 23.61 -17.27 16.36
C ASP A 723 22.30 -16.98 17.13
N GLY A 724 21.16 -17.11 16.44
CA GLY A 724 19.85 -16.59 16.85
C GLY A 724 19.29 -17.15 18.17
N LYS A 725 19.91 -18.19 18.74
CA LYS A 725 19.45 -18.79 20.00
C LYS A 725 19.84 -17.99 21.24
N ILE A 726 21.03 -17.38 21.24
CA ILE A 726 21.56 -16.65 22.41
C ILE A 726 20.86 -15.30 22.56
N VAL A 727 20.71 -14.56 21.47
CA VAL A 727 20.03 -13.24 21.49
C VAL A 727 18.55 -13.38 21.80
N HIS A 728 17.90 -14.46 21.35
CA HIS A 728 16.53 -14.76 21.74
C HIS A 728 16.38 -14.89 23.26
N GLU A 729 17.18 -15.74 23.91
CA GLU A 729 17.10 -15.92 25.37
C GLU A 729 17.43 -14.65 26.17
N GLU A 730 18.38 -13.84 25.68
CA GLU A 730 18.75 -12.58 26.33
C GLU A 730 17.66 -11.51 26.23
N ILE A 731 17.05 -11.35 25.05
CA ILE A 731 15.97 -10.37 24.84
C ILE A 731 14.71 -10.76 25.60
N ILE A 732 14.33 -12.05 25.61
CA ILE A 732 13.20 -12.54 26.41
C ILE A 732 13.43 -12.27 27.89
N ARG A 733 14.64 -12.50 28.39
CA ARG A 733 14.99 -12.21 29.78
C ARG A 733 14.98 -10.71 30.08
N ALA A 734 15.53 -9.89 29.18
CA ALA A 734 15.65 -8.44 29.35
C ALA A 734 14.31 -7.69 29.26
N THR A 735 13.30 -8.27 28.59
CA THR A 735 11.94 -7.71 28.48
C THR A 735 10.94 -8.38 29.42
N ASN A 736 11.39 -9.30 30.30
CA ASN A 736 10.54 -10.13 31.13
C ASN A 736 9.42 -10.85 30.34
N ASN A 737 9.81 -11.51 29.25
CA ASN A 737 8.91 -12.16 28.29
C ASN A 737 7.92 -11.18 27.61
N PHE A 738 8.44 -10.03 27.18
CA PHE A 738 7.65 -8.96 26.54
C PHE A 738 6.50 -8.45 27.42
N ASP A 739 6.79 -8.24 28.70
CA ASP A 739 5.86 -7.67 29.67
C ASP A 739 5.48 -6.23 29.30
N ASP A 740 4.22 -5.86 29.53
CA ASP A 740 3.68 -4.54 29.18
C ASP A 740 4.43 -3.39 29.88
N GLY A 741 5.05 -3.63 31.04
CA GLY A 741 5.88 -2.64 31.73
C GLY A 741 7.15 -2.23 30.97
N HIS A 742 7.54 -2.99 29.93
CA HIS A 742 8.66 -2.67 29.04
C HIS A 742 8.21 -2.15 27.68
N CYS A 743 6.91 -2.14 27.40
CA CYS A 743 6.36 -1.65 26.14
C CYS A 743 6.45 -0.12 26.07
N ILE A 744 7.09 0.38 25.02
CA ILE A 744 7.28 1.81 24.77
C ILE A 744 6.46 2.32 23.57
N GLY A 745 5.78 1.44 22.85
CA GLY A 745 4.83 1.81 21.79
C GLY A 745 4.17 0.59 21.16
N ASN A 746 2.87 0.69 20.87
CA ASN A 746 2.12 -0.32 20.13
C ASN A 746 1.66 0.28 18.79
N GLY A 747 2.04 -0.36 17.68
CA GLY A 747 1.62 0.00 16.32
C GLY A 747 0.83 -1.14 15.67
N GLY A 748 0.29 -0.89 14.46
CA GLY A 748 -0.50 -1.90 13.74
C GLY A 748 0.28 -3.17 13.39
N GLN A 749 1.60 -3.04 13.21
CA GLN A 749 2.49 -4.12 12.75
C GLN A 749 3.19 -4.85 13.91
N GLY A 750 3.07 -4.33 15.15
CA GLY A 750 3.76 -4.89 16.31
C GLY A 750 3.97 -3.92 17.45
N SER A 751 4.50 -4.45 18.55
CA SER A 751 4.80 -3.77 19.81
C SER A 751 6.30 -3.53 19.96
N VAL A 752 6.70 -2.32 20.32
CA VAL A 752 8.10 -1.94 20.56
C VAL A 752 8.37 -1.94 22.07
N TYR A 753 9.41 -2.65 22.48
CA TYR A 753 9.83 -2.80 23.87
C TYR A 753 11.21 -2.21 24.10
N LYS A 754 11.43 -1.62 25.28
CA LYS A 754 12.75 -1.19 25.74
C LYS A 754 13.42 -2.36 26.47
N ALA A 755 14.56 -2.82 25.95
CA ALA A 755 15.32 -3.90 26.56
C ALA A 755 16.69 -3.41 27.02
N LYS A 756 17.08 -3.73 28.26
CA LYS A 756 18.42 -3.46 28.79
C LYS A 756 19.22 -4.75 28.79
N LEU A 757 20.22 -4.83 27.92
CA LEU A 757 21.05 -6.02 27.75
C LEU A 757 22.01 -6.23 28.94
N PRO A 758 22.52 -7.46 29.18
CA PRO A 758 23.49 -7.74 30.24
C PRO A 758 24.77 -6.89 30.15
N THR A 759 25.14 -6.48 28.93
CA THR A 759 26.24 -5.56 28.61
C THR A 759 26.03 -4.16 29.18
N GLY A 760 24.78 -3.79 29.51
CA GLY A 760 24.38 -2.47 29.96
C GLY A 760 23.79 -1.59 28.85
N GLU A 761 23.89 -2.02 27.60
CA GLU A 761 23.32 -1.33 26.43
C GLU A 761 21.79 -1.38 26.46
N ILE A 762 21.16 -0.29 26.01
CA ILE A 762 19.70 -0.18 25.89
C ILE A 762 19.36 -0.27 24.40
N VAL A 763 18.44 -1.16 24.06
CA VAL A 763 17.98 -1.38 22.68
C VAL A 763 16.46 -1.29 22.60
N ALA A 764 15.97 -0.92 21.42
CA ALA A 764 14.54 -0.99 21.10
C ALA A 764 14.27 -2.31 20.37
N VAL A 765 13.24 -3.04 20.79
CA VAL A 765 12.88 -4.36 20.25
C VAL A 765 11.45 -4.28 19.70
N LYS A 766 11.30 -4.23 18.38
CA LYS A 766 9.97 -4.32 17.74
C LYS A 766 9.61 -5.80 17.60
N LYS A 767 8.66 -6.26 18.42
CA LYS A 767 8.04 -7.57 18.32
C LYS A 767 6.84 -7.47 17.40
N PHE A 768 6.89 -8.21 16.31
CA PHE A 768 5.77 -8.31 15.38
C PHE A 768 4.69 -9.18 16.00
N HIS A 769 3.44 -8.88 15.70
CA HIS A 769 2.33 -9.75 16.11
C HIS A 769 2.58 -11.15 15.53
N SER A 770 2.55 -12.18 16.37
CA SER A 770 2.78 -13.56 15.89
C SER A 770 1.71 -13.91 14.86
N PRO A 771 2.07 -14.55 13.74
CA PRO A 771 1.12 -14.85 12.69
C PRO A 771 0.05 -15.81 13.21
N LEU A 772 -1.19 -15.38 13.11
CA LEU A 772 -2.32 -16.27 12.96
C LEU A 772 -2.34 -16.78 11.52
N LEU A 773 -2.95 -17.94 11.34
CA LEU A 773 -2.95 -18.71 10.11
C LEU A 773 -3.51 -17.94 8.91
N GLY A 774 -2.81 -17.96 7.77
CA GLY A 774 -3.36 -17.54 6.48
C GLY A 774 -3.12 -16.08 6.07
N GLU A 775 -2.64 -15.20 6.94
CA GLU A 775 -2.26 -13.84 6.55
C GLU A 775 -0.78 -13.77 6.11
N MET A 776 -0.54 -13.85 4.80
CA MET A 776 0.78 -13.53 4.22
C MET A 776 1.23 -12.09 4.51
N ALA A 777 0.33 -11.18 4.90
CA ALA A 777 0.64 -9.78 5.17
C ALA A 777 1.57 -9.60 6.39
N CYS A 778 1.33 -10.28 7.52
CA CYS A 778 2.12 -10.11 8.75
C CYS A 778 3.56 -10.64 8.65
N GLN A 779 3.81 -11.73 7.92
CA GLN A 779 5.19 -12.16 7.63
C GLN A 779 5.88 -11.23 6.62
N GLN A 780 5.14 -10.69 5.65
CA GLN A 780 5.70 -9.78 4.66
C GLN A 780 6.22 -8.50 5.31
N GLU A 781 5.59 -7.99 6.37
CA GLU A 781 6.04 -6.80 7.09
C GLU A 781 7.38 -7.00 7.80
N PHE A 782 7.50 -8.09 8.58
CA PHE A 782 8.76 -8.48 9.20
C PHE A 782 9.86 -8.69 8.16
N LEU A 783 9.55 -9.37 7.05
CA LEU A 783 10.51 -9.61 5.97
C LEU A 783 10.88 -8.33 5.21
N ASN A 784 9.93 -7.42 4.95
CA ASN A 784 10.19 -6.13 4.32
C ASN A 784 11.14 -5.30 5.17
N GLU A 785 10.86 -5.24 6.49
CA GLU A 785 11.66 -4.48 7.43
C GLU A 785 13.10 -5.03 7.52
N VAL A 786 13.25 -6.35 7.67
CA VAL A 786 14.57 -7.01 7.65
C VAL A 786 15.28 -6.82 6.30
N ASN A 787 14.58 -6.96 5.17
CA ASN A 787 15.18 -6.81 3.85
C ASN A 787 15.61 -5.38 3.52
N ALA A 788 14.87 -4.38 3.97
CA ALA A 788 15.24 -2.97 3.82
C ALA A 788 16.44 -2.63 4.71
N LEU A 789 16.35 -2.94 6.01
CA LEU A 789 17.35 -2.59 7.02
C LEU A 789 18.69 -3.30 6.84
N THR A 790 18.70 -4.48 6.23
CA THR A 790 19.96 -5.18 5.88
C THR A 790 20.70 -4.53 4.71
N LYS A 791 20.02 -3.73 3.88
CA LYS A 791 20.57 -3.09 2.67
C LYS A 791 20.83 -1.60 2.82
N ILE A 792 20.20 -0.94 3.79
CA ILE A 792 20.38 0.50 4.05
C ILE A 792 21.28 0.73 5.25
N ARG A 793 22.23 1.66 5.10
CA ARG A 793 23.06 2.15 6.20
C ARG A 793 23.31 3.62 5.97
N HIS A 794 22.59 4.47 6.71
CA HIS A 794 22.67 5.91 6.58
C HIS A 794 22.56 6.57 7.96
N ARG A 795 23.25 7.70 8.18
CA ARG A 795 23.28 8.39 9.48
C ARG A 795 21.91 8.87 9.97
N ASN A 796 20.96 9.06 9.06
CA ASN A 796 19.58 9.51 9.33
C ASN A 796 18.56 8.38 9.18
N ILE A 797 18.98 7.12 9.26
CA ILE A 797 18.12 5.94 9.31
C ILE A 797 18.46 5.18 10.59
N VAL A 798 17.45 4.68 11.30
CA VAL A 798 17.64 3.97 12.56
C VAL A 798 18.61 2.80 12.38
N LYS A 799 19.59 2.71 13.27
CA LYS A 799 20.60 1.66 13.24
C LYS A 799 19.99 0.32 13.60
N PHE A 800 20.14 -0.62 12.69
CA PHE A 800 19.70 -2.00 12.83
C PHE A 800 20.79 -2.87 13.45
N TYR A 801 20.48 -3.55 14.56
CA TYR A 801 21.43 -4.43 15.25
C TYR A 801 21.28 -5.90 14.89
N GLY A 802 20.05 -6.36 14.62
CA GLY A 802 19.79 -7.75 14.27
C GLY A 802 18.31 -8.11 14.42
N PHE A 803 17.95 -9.31 14.00
CA PHE A 803 16.57 -9.79 14.05
C PHE A 803 16.52 -11.21 14.62
N CYS A 804 15.38 -11.57 15.19
CA CYS A 804 15.06 -12.92 15.61
C CYS A 804 13.84 -13.40 14.83
N SER A 805 13.99 -14.54 14.17
CA SER A 805 12.88 -15.27 13.52
C SER A 805 12.73 -16.60 14.25
N HIS A 806 11.88 -16.63 15.28
CA HIS A 806 11.63 -17.82 16.12
C HIS A 806 10.14 -18.15 16.13
N ALA A 807 9.78 -19.43 16.28
CA ALA A 807 8.40 -19.93 16.16
C ALA A 807 7.36 -19.25 17.07
N LEU A 808 7.79 -18.68 18.20
CA LEU A 808 6.93 -17.95 19.14
C LEU A 808 7.08 -16.43 19.05
N HIS A 809 8.21 -15.94 18.53
CA HIS A 809 8.60 -14.53 18.61
C HIS A 809 9.39 -14.13 17.36
N SER A 810 8.79 -13.27 16.54
CA SER A 810 9.47 -12.54 15.46
C SER A 810 9.73 -11.11 15.93
N PHE A 811 10.99 -10.70 16.02
CA PHE A 811 11.32 -9.34 16.44
C PHE A 811 12.60 -8.80 15.81
N VAL A 812 12.68 -7.48 15.71
CA VAL A 812 13.79 -6.73 15.13
C VAL A 812 14.36 -5.82 16.23
N VAL A 813 15.69 -5.78 16.33
CA VAL A 813 16.43 -5.05 17.37
C VAL A 813 17.11 -3.84 16.73
N TYR A 814 16.82 -2.66 17.29
CA TYR A 814 17.30 -1.35 16.85
C TYR A 814 18.10 -0.66 17.94
N GLU A 815 18.82 0.38 17.56
CA GLU A 815 19.22 1.41 18.53
C GLU A 815 18.00 2.03 19.21
N TYR A 816 18.14 2.31 20.50
CA TYR A 816 17.14 3.03 21.26
C TYR A 816 17.46 4.52 21.18
N LEU A 817 16.52 5.32 20.68
CA LEU A 817 16.64 6.77 20.55
C LEU A 817 15.85 7.46 21.68
N GLU A 818 16.54 8.18 22.55
CA GLU A 818 16.05 8.61 23.86
C GLU A 818 14.94 9.66 23.81
N MET A 819 14.91 10.49 22.75
CA MET A 819 13.89 11.54 22.60
C MET A 819 12.58 11.01 22.01
N GLY A 820 12.53 9.74 21.60
CA GLY A 820 11.33 9.12 21.05
C GLY A 820 10.98 9.67 19.67
N SER A 821 9.69 9.64 19.32
CA SER A 821 9.22 10.08 18.00
C SER A 821 9.02 11.59 17.93
N LEU A 822 9.15 12.13 16.72
CA LEU A 822 8.90 13.53 16.42
C LEU A 822 7.48 13.95 16.79
N ALA A 823 6.49 13.07 16.61
CA ALA A 823 5.10 13.28 17.06
C ALA A 823 5.00 13.49 18.58
N MET A 824 5.78 12.75 19.38
CA MET A 824 5.84 12.92 20.84
C MET A 824 6.44 14.27 21.23
N ILE A 825 7.49 14.71 20.52
CA ILE A 825 8.10 16.03 20.76
C ILE A 825 7.15 17.16 20.36
N LEU A 826 6.48 17.07 19.21
CA LEU A 826 5.58 18.13 18.73
C LEU A 826 4.27 18.24 19.54
N SER A 827 3.79 17.14 20.14
CA SER A 827 2.57 17.12 20.96
C SER A 827 2.78 17.56 22.41
N ASN A 828 4.02 17.62 22.89
CA ASN A 828 4.36 18.10 24.22
C ASN A 828 4.88 19.54 24.15
N ASP A 829 4.18 20.50 24.76
CA ASP A 829 4.53 21.92 24.66
C ASP A 829 5.95 22.24 25.16
N ALA A 830 6.37 21.67 26.30
CA ALA A 830 7.71 21.91 26.84
C ALA A 830 8.82 21.30 25.95
N ALA A 831 8.57 20.15 25.33
CA ALA A 831 9.53 19.53 24.42
C ALA A 831 9.57 20.26 23.07
N ALA A 832 8.42 20.70 22.56
CA ALA A 832 8.27 21.46 21.33
C ALA A 832 8.96 22.83 21.41
N GLU A 833 8.91 23.49 22.58
CA GLU A 833 9.65 24.72 22.89
C GLU A 833 11.17 24.51 22.84
N GLN A 834 11.68 23.39 23.35
CA GLN A 834 13.11 23.05 23.32
C GLN A 834 13.60 22.61 21.92
N PHE A 835 12.68 22.20 21.06
CA PHE A 835 12.93 21.85 19.66
C PHE A 835 12.90 23.11 18.77
N CYS A 836 13.88 23.99 19.00
CA CYS A 836 14.00 25.30 18.34
C CYS A 836 14.11 25.23 16.80
N TRP A 837 13.95 26.38 16.13
CA TRP A 837 13.96 26.48 14.66
C TRP A 837 15.15 25.79 13.98
N THR A 838 16.36 25.96 14.51
CA THR A 838 17.57 25.32 13.95
C THR A 838 17.49 23.79 14.03
N LYS A 839 17.02 23.24 15.16
CA LYS A 839 16.84 21.79 15.33
C LYS A 839 15.75 21.25 14.40
N ARG A 840 14.65 21.99 14.23
CA ARG A 840 13.57 21.66 13.28
C ARG A 840 14.07 21.59 11.83
N MET A 841 14.83 22.59 11.39
CA MET A 841 15.41 22.61 10.04
C MET A 841 16.39 21.45 9.82
N ASN A 842 17.24 21.16 10.82
CA ASN A 842 18.17 20.03 10.75
C ASN A 842 17.45 18.68 10.70
N ALA A 843 16.35 18.52 11.44
CA ALA A 843 15.52 17.32 11.38
C ALA A 843 14.87 17.14 9.99
N ILE A 844 14.31 18.22 9.41
CA ILE A 844 13.76 18.20 8.04
C ILE A 844 14.86 17.79 7.04
N LYS A 845 16.06 18.39 7.15
CA LYS A 845 17.19 18.02 6.30
C LYS A 845 17.59 16.56 6.47
N GLY A 846 17.65 16.05 7.71
CA GLY A 846 18.00 14.66 7.99
C GLY A 846 17.05 13.64 7.35
N VAL A 847 15.74 13.92 7.37
CA VAL A 847 14.75 13.07 6.67
C VAL A 847 14.92 13.17 5.16
N ALA A 848 15.20 14.36 4.62
CA ALA A 848 15.45 14.52 3.19
C ALA A 848 16.69 13.73 2.73
N ASP A 849 17.78 13.79 3.49
CA ASP A 849 19.03 13.05 3.26
C ASP A 849 18.77 11.53 3.22
N ALA A 850 18.02 11.01 4.20
CA ALA A 850 17.65 9.59 4.27
C ALA A 850 16.83 9.15 3.05
N LEU A 851 15.83 9.93 2.64
CA LEU A 851 14.98 9.59 1.49
C LEU A 851 15.74 9.67 0.17
N SER A 852 16.61 10.66 -0.02
CA SER A 852 17.43 10.76 -1.23
C SER A 852 18.37 9.56 -1.38
N TYR A 853 18.99 9.13 -0.28
CA TYR A 853 19.82 7.93 -0.25
C TYR A 853 19.01 6.69 -0.68
N MET A 854 17.81 6.49 -0.12
CA MET A 854 16.97 5.35 -0.47
C MET A 854 16.45 5.35 -1.91
N HIS A 855 16.18 6.53 -2.48
CA HIS A 855 15.65 6.64 -3.84
C HIS A 855 16.74 6.61 -4.92
N THR A 856 17.96 7.05 -4.60
CA THR A 856 19.00 7.31 -5.60
C THR A 856 20.21 6.38 -5.43
N ASP A 857 20.66 6.16 -4.19
CA ASP A 857 21.92 5.46 -3.91
C ASP A 857 21.70 3.96 -3.66
N CYS A 858 20.49 3.56 -3.26
CA CYS A 858 20.10 2.15 -3.14
C CYS A 858 19.71 1.56 -4.50
N PHE A 859 20.25 0.37 -4.82
CA PHE A 859 19.85 -0.39 -6.02
C PHE A 859 19.33 -1.79 -5.66
N PRO A 860 18.07 -2.12 -6.01
CA PRO A 860 17.04 -1.24 -6.59
C PRO A 860 16.56 -0.15 -5.61
N PRO A 861 16.02 0.99 -6.10
CA PRO A 861 15.49 2.06 -5.25
C PRO A 861 14.45 1.55 -4.24
N ILE A 862 14.50 2.08 -3.02
CA ILE A 862 13.64 1.69 -1.91
C ILE A 862 12.67 2.83 -1.62
N VAL A 863 11.37 2.58 -1.70
CA VAL A 863 10.32 3.53 -1.33
C VAL A 863 9.77 3.14 0.03
N HIS A 864 9.81 4.06 1.00
CA HIS A 864 9.44 3.80 2.38
C HIS A 864 7.92 3.63 2.56
N ARG A 865 7.11 4.46 1.88
CA ARG A 865 5.64 4.47 1.87
C ARG A 865 4.95 4.90 3.17
N ASP A 866 5.70 5.18 4.24
CA ASP A 866 5.13 5.59 5.54
C ASP A 866 5.91 6.67 6.27
N ILE A 867 6.32 7.72 5.54
CA ILE A 867 6.99 8.87 6.16
C ILE A 867 5.96 9.72 6.91
N SER A 868 6.05 9.73 8.23
CA SER A 868 5.22 10.55 9.13
C SER A 868 5.99 10.90 10.41
N SER A 869 5.50 11.85 11.20
CA SER A 869 6.14 12.23 12.47
C SER A 869 6.13 11.12 13.52
N LYS A 870 5.33 10.07 13.36
CA LYS A 870 5.36 8.88 14.22
C LYS A 870 6.58 8.00 13.95
N ASN A 871 7.05 7.99 12.70
CA ASN A 871 8.10 7.08 12.22
C ASN A 871 9.47 7.79 12.06
N VAL A 872 9.56 9.07 12.45
CA VAL A 872 10.83 9.80 12.56
C VAL A 872 11.19 9.91 14.04
N LEU A 873 12.31 9.31 14.42
CA LEU A 873 12.83 9.28 15.79
C LEU A 873 13.97 10.30 15.96
N LEU A 874 14.19 10.76 17.19
CA LEU A 874 15.22 11.76 17.52
C LEU A 874 16.20 11.22 18.57
N ASN A 875 17.50 11.45 18.36
CA ASN A 875 18.53 11.24 19.40
C ASN A 875 18.59 12.46 20.36
N LEU A 876 19.47 12.39 21.37
CA LEU A 876 19.69 13.46 22.33
C LEU A 876 20.13 14.79 21.69
N GLU A 877 20.76 14.73 20.51
CA GLU A 877 21.17 15.86 19.69
C GLU A 877 20.05 16.41 18.79
N TYR A 878 18.85 15.83 18.84
CA TYR A 878 17.70 16.15 17.97
C TYR A 878 17.95 15.89 16.47
N GLU A 879 18.82 14.93 16.15
CA GLU A 879 19.02 14.45 14.79
C GLU A 879 17.93 13.43 14.42
N ALA A 880 17.31 13.66 13.26
CA ALA A 880 16.22 12.81 12.76
C ALA A 880 16.74 11.50 12.18
N HIS A 881 16.09 10.41 12.58
CA HIS A 881 16.33 9.05 12.11
C HIS A 881 15.01 8.45 11.61
N VAL A 882 14.96 8.07 10.34
CA VAL A 882 13.81 7.40 9.73
C VAL A 882 13.75 5.95 10.21
N SER A 883 12.56 5.49 10.60
CA SER A 883 12.29 4.16 11.16
C SER A 883 10.99 3.57 10.59
N ASP A 884 10.70 2.31 10.93
CA ASP A 884 9.50 1.57 10.55
C ASP A 884 9.39 1.21 9.06
N PHE A 885 10.19 0.23 8.63
CA PHE A 885 10.30 -0.18 7.23
C PHE A 885 9.33 -1.30 6.82
N GLY A 886 8.36 -1.66 7.67
CA GLY A 886 7.49 -2.82 7.47
C GLY A 886 6.67 -2.80 6.18
N ILE A 887 6.31 -1.63 5.66
CA ILE A 887 5.60 -1.52 4.37
C ILE A 887 6.47 -1.03 3.20
N SER A 888 7.79 -0.91 3.40
CA SER A 888 8.72 -0.43 2.38
C SER A 888 8.76 -1.35 1.15
N LYS A 889 9.07 -0.79 -0.03
CA LYS A 889 9.07 -1.53 -1.30
C LYS A 889 10.26 -1.21 -2.18
N PHE A 890 10.86 -2.25 -2.73
CA PHE A 890 11.90 -2.17 -3.75
C PHE A 890 11.27 -2.01 -5.15
N LEU A 891 11.66 -0.96 -5.88
CA LEU A 891 11.16 -0.72 -7.24
C LEU A 891 11.87 -1.64 -8.25
N LYS A 892 11.11 -2.50 -8.95
CA LYS A 892 11.65 -3.38 -10.00
C LYS A 892 11.44 -2.76 -11.38
N LEU A 893 12.51 -2.68 -12.19
CA LEU A 893 12.44 -2.24 -13.59
C LEU A 893 11.61 -3.23 -14.42
N GLY A 894 10.61 -2.75 -15.17
CA GLY A 894 9.74 -3.58 -16.01
C GLY A 894 8.56 -4.26 -15.30
N SER A 895 8.40 -4.08 -13.99
CA SER A 895 7.25 -4.56 -13.22
C SER A 895 6.14 -3.50 -13.10
N SER A 896 4.90 -3.92 -12.83
CA SER A 896 3.77 -3.01 -12.59
C SER A 896 3.94 -2.16 -11.32
N ASN A 897 4.79 -2.59 -10.38
CA ASN A 897 5.06 -1.95 -9.08
C ASN A 897 3.81 -1.60 -8.26
N ARG A 898 2.66 -2.25 -8.53
CA ARG A 898 1.41 -2.03 -7.80
C ARG A 898 1.40 -2.72 -6.42
N THR A 899 0.75 -2.12 -5.43
CA THR A 899 0.53 -2.69 -4.09
C THR A 899 -0.84 -2.30 -3.57
N GLU A 900 -1.29 -2.99 -2.52
CA GLU A 900 -2.36 -2.49 -1.66
C GLU A 900 -2.02 -1.10 -1.10
N LEU A 901 -3.07 -0.31 -0.84
CA LEU A 901 -2.94 1.01 -0.25
C LEU A 901 -2.49 0.86 1.21
N ALA A 902 -1.28 1.34 1.52
CA ALA A 902 -0.73 1.34 2.88
C ALA A 902 0.09 2.62 3.10
N GLY A 903 0.09 3.11 4.33
CA GLY A 903 0.74 4.35 4.77
C GLY A 903 -0.12 5.13 5.78
N THR A 904 0.45 6.12 6.45
CA THR A 904 -0.24 6.93 7.48
C THR A 904 -1.23 7.92 6.85
N PHE A 905 -2.50 7.81 7.22
CA PHE A 905 -3.56 8.71 6.78
C PHE A 905 -3.21 10.19 7.06
N GLY A 906 -3.32 11.05 6.03
CA GLY A 906 -2.88 12.45 6.08
C GLY A 906 -1.51 12.71 5.42
N TYR A 907 -0.69 11.68 5.24
CA TYR A 907 0.63 11.76 4.59
C TYR A 907 0.68 11.01 3.24
N ILE A 908 -0.34 10.21 2.93
CA ILE A 908 -0.41 9.40 1.71
C ILE A 908 -0.58 10.30 0.47
N ALA A 909 0.24 10.05 -0.55
CA ALA A 909 0.16 10.75 -1.83
C ALA A 909 -1.14 10.43 -2.59
N PRO A 910 -1.83 11.43 -3.18
CA PRO A 910 -3.12 11.24 -3.84
C PRO A 910 -3.12 10.15 -4.92
N GLU A 911 -2.08 10.07 -5.75
CA GLU A 911 -1.98 9.10 -6.83
C GLU A 911 -1.87 7.65 -6.32
N LEU A 912 -1.30 7.44 -5.13
CA LEU A 912 -1.17 6.11 -4.55
C LEU A 912 -2.56 5.56 -4.16
N ALA A 913 -3.45 6.44 -3.69
CA ALA A 913 -4.83 6.11 -3.34
C ALA A 913 -5.68 5.70 -4.56
N TYR A 914 -5.45 6.29 -5.74
CA TYR A 914 -6.26 6.01 -6.93
C TYR A 914 -5.63 5.00 -7.90
N THR A 915 -4.30 4.93 -8.00
CA THR A 915 -3.61 4.12 -9.01
C THR A 915 -2.98 2.85 -8.47
N MET A 916 -2.83 2.74 -7.14
CA MET A 916 -2.09 1.67 -6.44
C MET A 916 -0.64 1.50 -6.91
N LYS A 917 -0.10 2.42 -7.73
CA LYS A 917 1.25 2.34 -8.29
C LYS A 917 2.22 3.07 -7.39
N VAL A 918 3.19 2.35 -6.85
CA VAL A 918 4.24 2.93 -5.99
C VAL A 918 5.35 3.52 -6.86
N THR A 919 5.71 4.77 -6.56
CA THR A 919 6.89 5.45 -7.11
C THR A 919 7.60 6.18 -5.98
N GLU A 920 8.85 6.60 -6.20
CA GLU A 920 9.61 7.41 -5.25
C GLU A 920 8.90 8.74 -4.91
N LYS A 921 8.02 9.22 -5.81
CA LYS A 921 7.22 10.44 -5.62
C LYS A 921 6.17 10.34 -4.53
N CYS A 922 5.84 9.12 -4.07
CA CYS A 922 4.93 8.94 -2.94
C CYS A 922 5.59 9.44 -1.64
N ASP A 923 6.85 9.07 -1.41
CA ASP A 923 7.63 9.54 -0.25
C ASP A 923 7.91 11.04 -0.31
N VAL A 924 8.10 11.60 -1.52
CA VAL A 924 8.29 13.05 -1.72
C VAL A 924 7.08 13.83 -1.19
N TYR A 925 5.86 13.36 -1.51
CA TYR A 925 4.64 13.98 -1.00
C TYR A 925 4.55 13.88 0.53
N SER A 926 4.78 12.69 1.09
CA SER A 926 4.77 12.47 2.53
C SER A 926 5.80 13.35 3.26
N PHE A 927 6.98 13.55 2.67
CA PHE A 927 8.00 14.49 3.15
C PHE A 927 7.49 15.94 3.17
N GLY A 928 6.79 16.38 2.12
CA GLY A 928 6.21 17.72 2.06
C GLY A 928 5.23 18.00 3.21
N VAL A 929 4.39 17.01 3.55
CA VAL A 929 3.45 17.11 4.69
C VAL A 929 4.22 17.17 6.02
N LEU A 930 5.19 16.27 6.19
CA LEU A 930 6.03 16.19 7.40
C LEU A 930 6.81 17.50 7.65
N ALA A 931 7.44 18.05 6.61
CA ALA A 931 8.22 19.28 6.74
C ALA A 931 7.35 20.47 7.19
N LEU A 932 6.14 20.60 6.61
CA LEU A 932 5.17 21.62 7.04
C LEU A 932 4.64 21.38 8.46
N GLU A 933 4.43 20.12 8.86
CA GLU A 933 4.06 19.76 10.23
C GLU A 933 5.13 20.20 11.23
N VAL A 934 6.40 19.94 10.94
CA VAL A 934 7.53 20.31 11.80
C VAL A 934 7.64 21.82 11.95
N ILE A 935 7.42 22.59 10.89
CA ILE A 935 7.45 24.06 10.94
C ILE A 935 6.26 24.62 11.74
N LYS A 936 5.06 24.05 11.54
CA LYS A 936 3.84 24.49 12.22
C LYS A 936 3.71 24.01 13.66
N GLY A 937 4.43 22.95 14.03
CA GLY A 937 4.31 22.30 15.33
C GLY A 937 3.09 21.38 15.49
N LYS A 938 2.26 21.28 14.45
CA LYS A 938 1.05 20.44 14.39
C LYS A 938 0.71 20.13 12.94
N HIS A 939 -0.04 19.05 12.71
CA HIS A 939 -0.37 18.59 11.35
C HIS A 939 -0.99 19.71 10.49
N PRO A 940 -0.47 19.99 9.28
CA PRO A 940 -0.85 21.15 8.47
C PRO A 940 -2.13 20.94 7.66
N ARG A 941 -3.10 20.14 8.15
CA ARG A 941 -4.28 19.72 7.37
C ARG A 941 -5.07 20.92 6.82
N ASP A 942 -5.36 21.88 7.69
CA ASP A 942 -6.13 23.08 7.33
C ASP A 942 -5.37 23.96 6.33
N PHE A 943 -4.04 23.99 6.46
CA PHE A 943 -3.16 24.78 5.60
C PHE A 943 -3.02 24.18 4.19
N ILE A 944 -2.83 22.85 4.10
CA ILE A 944 -2.79 22.14 2.81
C ILE A 944 -4.12 22.31 2.06
N SER A 945 -5.25 22.20 2.78
CA SER A 945 -6.59 22.48 2.23
C SER A 945 -6.74 23.92 1.70
N SER A 946 -6.12 24.89 2.39
CA SER A 946 -6.12 26.31 1.98
C SER A 946 -5.22 26.61 0.77
N ILE A 947 -4.08 25.92 0.62
CA ILE A 947 -3.21 26.09 -0.56
C ILE A 947 -3.85 25.46 -1.79
N CYS A 948 -4.41 24.26 -1.69
CA CYS A 948 -5.08 23.60 -2.82
C CYS A 948 -6.30 24.38 -3.32
N SER A 949 -6.87 25.27 -2.50
CA SER A 949 -8.00 26.13 -2.87
C SER A 949 -7.64 27.53 -3.35
N SER A 950 -6.38 27.99 -3.22
CA SER A 950 -5.97 29.36 -3.56
C SER A 950 -4.93 29.41 -4.69
N LEU A 951 -5.40 29.63 -5.92
CA LEU A 951 -4.54 30.09 -7.01
C LEU A 951 -4.08 31.54 -6.72
N SER A 952 -2.86 31.67 -6.22
CA SER A 952 -1.89 32.72 -6.58
C SER A 952 -1.95 34.16 -6.02
N SER A 953 -2.73 34.51 -4.97
CA SER A 953 -2.71 35.93 -4.49
C SER A 953 -2.62 36.22 -2.99
N ASN A 954 -2.68 35.25 -2.08
CA ASN A 954 -2.62 35.51 -0.62
C ASN A 954 -1.55 34.72 0.14
N LEU A 955 -0.50 34.22 -0.54
CA LEU A 955 0.54 33.40 0.11
C LEU A 955 1.25 34.17 1.24
N ASN A 956 1.47 35.48 1.08
CA ASN A 956 2.20 36.30 2.07
C ASN A 956 1.50 36.48 3.43
N ILE A 957 0.16 36.41 3.49
CA ILE A 957 -0.59 36.56 4.76
C ILE A 957 -0.65 35.21 5.52
N ALA A 958 -0.67 34.10 4.79
CA ALA A 958 -0.71 32.75 5.37
C ALA A 958 0.64 32.28 5.96
N LEU A 959 1.76 32.93 5.58
CA LEU A 959 3.10 32.61 6.06
C LEU A 959 3.35 33.00 7.53
N ASP A 960 2.70 34.05 8.05
CA ASP A 960 2.86 34.44 9.47
C ASP A 960 2.07 33.51 10.43
N GLU A 961 0.98 32.90 9.97
CA GLU A 961 0.21 31.89 10.74
C GLU A 961 0.78 30.45 10.63
N MET A 962 1.87 30.28 9.87
CA MET A 962 2.50 29.00 9.62
C MET A 962 3.52 28.58 10.68
N PHE A 963 4.11 29.52 11.41
CA PHE A 963 5.09 29.20 12.43
C PHE A 963 4.42 28.74 13.71
N ASP A 964 4.99 27.70 14.33
CA ASP A 964 4.61 27.23 15.65
C ASP A 964 4.64 28.40 16.68
N PRO A 965 3.47 28.78 17.23
CA PRO A 965 3.37 29.94 18.12
C PRO A 965 4.06 29.73 19.47
N ARG A 966 4.46 28.49 19.79
CA ARG A 966 5.21 28.17 21.02
C ARG A 966 6.67 28.61 20.94
N LEU A 967 7.20 28.86 19.74
CA LEU A 967 8.58 29.30 19.55
C LEU A 967 8.65 30.83 19.44
N SER A 968 9.75 31.40 19.91
CA SER A 968 10.07 32.80 19.66
C SER A 968 10.12 33.09 18.16
N THR A 969 9.63 34.26 17.76
CA THR A 969 9.66 34.74 16.38
C THR A 969 11.07 34.56 15.78
N PRO A 970 11.23 33.86 14.65
CA PRO A 970 12.54 33.61 14.07
C PRO A 970 13.22 34.93 13.68
N SER A 971 14.55 34.99 13.83
CA SER A 971 15.33 36.08 13.24
C SER A 971 15.14 36.11 11.71
N ARG A 972 15.26 37.28 11.07
CA ARG A 972 15.06 37.41 9.61
C ARG A 972 15.80 36.35 8.78
N HIS A 973 17.06 36.08 9.11
CA HIS A 973 17.85 35.06 8.42
C HIS A 973 17.30 33.63 8.56
N VAL A 974 16.77 33.29 9.75
CA VAL A 974 16.13 32.00 9.99
C VAL A 974 14.75 31.94 9.33
N GLN A 975 14.02 33.05 9.34
CA GLN A 975 12.71 33.18 8.69
C GLN A 975 12.81 32.97 7.18
N ASP A 976 13.79 33.58 6.50
CA ASP A 976 14.01 33.43 5.07
C ASP A 976 14.30 31.96 4.70
N LYS A 977 15.16 31.29 5.49
CA LYS A 977 15.44 29.85 5.34
C LYS A 977 14.19 28.99 5.52
N LEU A 978 13.37 29.27 6.54
CA LEU A 978 12.13 28.56 6.79
C LEU A 978 11.13 28.75 5.64
N ILE A 979 10.99 29.95 5.10
CA ILE A 979 10.12 30.24 3.94
C ILE A 979 10.58 29.40 2.74
N SER A 980 11.88 29.36 2.44
CA SER A 980 12.37 28.54 1.32
C SER A 980 12.17 27.04 1.55
N ILE A 981 12.34 26.54 2.79
CA ILE A 981 12.00 25.14 3.12
C ILE A 981 10.51 24.89 2.86
N MET A 982 9.65 25.85 3.21
CA MET A 982 8.21 25.75 2.96
C MET A 982 7.87 25.75 1.47
N GLU A 983 8.49 26.60 0.65
CA GLU A 983 8.29 26.62 -0.81
C GLU A 983 8.65 25.27 -1.44
N VAL A 984 9.80 24.71 -1.05
CA VAL A 984 10.20 23.37 -1.48
C VAL A 984 9.20 22.32 -0.99
N SER A 985 8.75 22.40 0.27
CA SER A 985 7.77 21.48 0.84
C SER A 985 6.42 21.55 0.13
N ILE A 986 5.97 22.74 -0.28
CA ILE A 986 4.75 22.94 -1.06
C ILE A 986 4.90 22.35 -2.46
N SER A 987 6.07 22.51 -3.10
CA SER A 987 6.33 21.88 -4.40
C SER A 987 6.29 20.34 -4.36
N CYS A 988 6.61 19.75 -3.20
CA CYS A 988 6.46 18.31 -2.96
C CYS A 988 5.00 17.85 -2.89
N LEU A 989 4.05 18.77 -2.64
CA LEU A 989 2.62 18.48 -2.49
C LEU A 989 1.82 18.62 -3.79
N ASP A 990 2.48 18.80 -4.94
CA ASP A 990 1.81 18.90 -6.25
C ASP A 990 0.95 17.65 -6.53
N GLU A 991 -0.26 17.82 -7.06
CA GLU A 991 -1.17 16.72 -7.39
C GLU A 991 -0.56 15.78 -8.45
N SER A 992 0.25 16.32 -9.36
CA SER A 992 0.92 15.55 -10.41
C SER A 992 2.28 15.02 -9.91
N PRO A 993 2.50 13.69 -9.87
CA PRO A 993 3.76 13.10 -9.43
C PRO A 993 4.96 13.51 -10.31
N ALA A 994 4.72 13.78 -11.59
CA ALA A 994 5.75 14.22 -12.54
C ALA A 994 6.22 15.66 -12.28
N SER A 995 5.37 16.49 -11.65
CA SER A 995 5.67 17.88 -11.31
C SER A 995 6.44 18.00 -9.99
N ARG A 996 6.31 17.02 -9.09
CA ARG A 996 7.06 17.00 -7.81
C ARG A 996 8.57 16.91 -8.07
N PRO A 997 9.41 17.58 -7.26
CA PRO A 997 10.86 17.39 -7.34
C PRO A 997 11.28 15.96 -6.99
N THR A 998 12.51 15.57 -7.32
CA THR A 998 13.13 14.36 -6.75
C THR A 998 13.73 14.72 -5.39
N MET A 999 13.92 13.75 -4.49
CA MET A 999 14.55 14.05 -3.19
C MET A 999 15.96 14.62 -3.33
N GLN A 1000 16.70 14.25 -4.38
CA GLN A 1000 17.99 14.87 -4.71
C GLN A 1000 17.86 16.37 -5.03
N LYS A 1001 16.81 16.77 -5.77
CA LYS A 1001 16.52 18.20 -6.01
C LYS A 1001 16.05 18.91 -4.75
N VAL A 1002 15.27 18.24 -3.90
CA VAL A 1002 14.86 18.78 -2.59
C VAL A 1002 16.10 19.08 -1.74
N ILE A 1003 17.06 18.16 -1.63
CA ILE A 1003 18.31 18.39 -0.89
C ILE A 1003 19.11 19.54 -1.50
N GLN A 1004 19.28 19.59 -2.83
CA GLN A 1004 19.96 20.70 -3.49
C GLN A 1004 19.32 22.06 -3.15
N SER A 1005 17.98 22.12 -3.13
CA SER A 1005 17.27 23.33 -2.71
C SER A 1005 17.45 23.63 -1.22
N LEU A 1006 17.53 22.62 -0.35
CA LEU A 1006 17.80 22.79 1.09
C LEU A 1006 19.25 23.20 1.38
N GLU A 1007 20.21 22.82 0.52
CA GLU A 1007 21.64 23.10 0.67
C GLU A 1007 22.08 24.44 0.08
N THR A 1008 21.47 24.86 -1.03
CA THR A 1008 21.68 26.20 -1.60
C THR A 1008 21.27 27.33 -0.65
N LEU A 1009 20.42 27.04 0.35
CA LEU A 1009 20.06 27.96 1.44
C LEU A 1009 21.18 28.18 2.47
N ASN A 1010 22.23 27.37 2.48
CA ASN A 1010 23.39 27.55 3.35
C ASN A 1010 24.51 28.41 2.73
N VAL A 1011 24.42 28.74 1.44
CA VAL A 1011 25.50 29.44 0.70
C VAL A 1011 25.22 30.93 0.48
N SER A 1012 24.00 31.41 0.72
CA SER A 1012 23.60 32.79 0.41
C SER A 1012 23.72 33.76 1.59
N HIS A 1013 24.92 34.00 2.12
CA HIS A 1013 25.30 35.31 2.70
C HIS A 1013 26.83 35.47 2.75
N ASN A 1014 27.42 35.69 1.59
CA ASN A 1014 28.47 36.71 1.44
C ASN A 1014 28.16 37.41 0.13
N ASN A 1015 27.43 38.53 0.22
CA ASN A 1015 27.52 39.73 -0.63
C ASN A 1015 26.24 40.56 -0.53
N LEU A 1016 26.26 41.52 0.41
CA LEU A 1016 25.53 42.77 0.20
C LEU A 1016 26.40 43.68 -0.67
N SER A 1017 25.87 44.13 -1.81
CA SER A 1017 25.65 45.55 -2.10
C SER A 1017 25.54 45.84 -3.62
N SER A 1018 24.43 46.50 -3.96
CA SER A 1018 24.25 47.57 -4.95
C SER A 1018 25.30 47.77 -6.06
N SER A 1019 24.81 47.64 -7.31
CA SER A 1019 25.03 48.54 -8.47
C SER A 1019 26.39 49.24 -8.66
N ILE A 1020 27.07 48.97 -9.78
CA ILE A 1020 27.49 49.91 -10.86
C ILE A 1020 28.41 49.16 -11.89
N PRO A 1021 28.46 49.57 -13.18
CA PRO A 1021 28.47 48.68 -14.35
C PRO A 1021 29.79 48.60 -15.15
N ARG A 1022 29.80 47.69 -16.15
CA ARG A 1022 30.56 47.64 -17.43
C ARG A 1022 31.96 48.30 -17.47
N CYS A 1023 33.01 47.49 -17.68
CA CYS A 1023 33.81 47.56 -18.91
C CYS A 1023 34.83 46.41 -19.06
N PHE A 1024 35.31 46.32 -20.30
CA PHE A 1024 36.08 45.31 -21.02
C PHE A 1024 37.53 45.06 -20.53
N GLU A 1025 37.95 43.81 -20.74
CA GLU A 1025 39.25 43.35 -21.30
C GLU A 1025 40.59 43.36 -20.54
N GLU A 1026 41.39 42.34 -20.94
CA GLU A 1026 42.86 42.17 -20.89
C GLU A 1026 43.56 41.48 -19.68
N ILE A 1027 43.51 40.13 -19.69
CA ILE A 1027 44.65 39.22 -20.00
C ILE A 1027 46.06 39.67 -19.50
N ARG A 1028 46.64 38.99 -18.48
CA ARG A 1028 47.75 37.97 -18.55
C ARG A 1028 48.63 37.81 -17.29
N TRP A 1029 48.87 36.53 -16.96
CA TRP A 1029 49.95 35.86 -16.21
C TRP A 1029 50.22 36.15 -14.71
N LEU A 1030 49.69 35.23 -13.90
CA LEU A 1030 50.41 34.37 -12.92
C LEU A 1030 51.73 34.90 -12.32
N SER A 1031 51.70 35.13 -11.00
CA SER A 1031 52.69 34.52 -10.10
C SER A 1031 52.24 34.58 -8.63
N ARG A 1032 52.22 33.41 -7.98
CA ARG A 1032 52.15 33.14 -6.52
C ARG A 1032 50.76 33.12 -5.87
N ILE A 1033 50.15 31.93 -5.88
CA ILE A 1033 49.22 31.49 -4.84
C ILE A 1033 49.90 30.33 -4.10
N ASP A 1034 50.05 30.54 -2.80
CA ASP A 1034 50.41 29.58 -1.76
C ASP A 1034 49.23 28.61 -1.55
N ILE A 1035 49.49 27.31 -1.59
CA ILE A 1035 48.48 26.26 -1.42
C ILE A 1035 48.79 25.51 -0.13
N SER A 1036 48.36 26.10 0.98
CA SER A 1036 48.15 25.36 2.21
C SER A 1036 46.88 25.90 2.87
N TYR A 1037 45.91 25.00 3.05
CA TYR A 1037 44.57 25.17 3.61
C TYR A 1037 43.42 25.60 2.68
N ASN A 1038 42.36 24.78 2.77
CA ASN A 1038 40.96 24.95 2.35
C ASN A 1038 40.52 24.46 0.96
N GLU A 1039 39.49 23.61 1.05
CA GLU A 1039 38.41 23.25 0.13
C GLU A 1039 38.28 24.04 -1.17
N LEU A 1040 38.12 23.33 -2.29
CA LEU A 1040 37.55 23.88 -3.53
C LEU A 1040 36.57 22.90 -4.16
N GLU A 1041 35.27 23.19 -3.97
CA GLU A 1041 34.26 22.99 -5.01
C GLU A 1041 34.25 24.25 -5.91
N GLY A 1042 34.47 24.06 -7.21
CA GLY A 1042 34.52 25.11 -8.24
C GLY A 1042 35.21 24.60 -9.52
N PRO A 1043 34.91 25.13 -10.74
CA PRO A 1043 35.24 24.44 -11.98
C PRO A 1043 36.75 24.43 -12.29
N ILE A 1044 37.24 23.25 -12.65
CA ILE A 1044 38.65 22.93 -12.95
C ILE A 1044 39.13 23.69 -14.21
N PRO A 1045 40.31 24.35 -14.21
CA PRO A 1045 40.87 24.99 -15.40
C PRO A 1045 41.33 23.98 -16.44
N LYS A 1046 40.89 24.14 -17.71
CA LYS A 1046 41.29 23.30 -18.86
C LYS A 1046 42.67 23.70 -19.42
N SER A 1047 43.74 23.55 -18.65
CA SER A 1047 45.12 23.71 -19.15
C SER A 1047 45.80 22.33 -19.30
N THR A 1048 46.46 22.10 -20.43
CA THR A 1048 47.21 20.87 -20.72
C THR A 1048 48.37 20.62 -19.76
N ALA A 1049 48.96 21.68 -19.18
CA ALA A 1049 49.98 21.55 -18.14
C ALA A 1049 49.39 20.99 -16.83
N PHE A 1050 48.13 21.31 -16.50
CA PHE A 1050 47.44 20.71 -15.35
C PHE A 1050 47.12 19.23 -15.60
N ARG A 1051 46.83 18.86 -16.86
CA ARG A 1051 46.63 17.47 -17.26
C ARG A 1051 47.94 16.66 -17.23
N GLU A 1052 49.07 17.25 -17.60
CA GLU A 1052 50.38 16.61 -17.50
C GLU A 1052 50.88 16.51 -16.05
N ALA A 1053 50.66 17.53 -15.22
CA ALA A 1053 50.96 17.47 -13.78
C ALA A 1053 50.06 16.46 -13.04
N SER A 1054 48.78 16.34 -13.43
CA SER A 1054 47.85 15.35 -12.86
C SER A 1054 48.17 13.92 -13.31
N MET A 1055 48.68 13.74 -14.53
CA MET A 1055 49.16 12.44 -15.02
C MET A 1055 50.45 11.98 -14.34
N GLN A 1056 51.32 12.89 -13.90
CA GLN A 1056 52.50 12.53 -13.09
C GLN A 1056 52.13 12.25 -11.62
N ALA A 1057 51.12 12.91 -11.06
CA ALA A 1057 50.66 12.63 -9.68
C ALA A 1057 49.97 11.26 -9.52
N LEU A 1058 49.46 10.67 -10.61
CA LEU A 1058 48.89 9.32 -10.62
C LEU A 1058 49.93 8.20 -10.84
N GLN A 1059 51.23 8.51 -10.84
CA GLN A 1059 52.32 7.53 -10.79
C GLN A 1059 53.18 7.63 -9.51
N GLY A 1060 52.54 7.78 -8.34
CA GLY A 1060 53.19 7.72 -7.03
C GLY A 1060 53.70 6.32 -6.64
N LYS A 1061 54.67 5.77 -7.38
CA LYS A 1061 55.62 4.80 -6.81
C LYS A 1061 56.48 5.59 -5.82
N ILE A 1062 56.22 5.46 -4.52
CA ILE A 1062 57.19 5.91 -3.52
C ILE A 1062 58.44 5.03 -3.71
N VAL A 1063 59.61 5.66 -3.88
CA VAL A 1063 60.84 4.90 -4.11
C VAL A 1063 61.19 4.15 -2.82
N TYR A 1064 61.31 2.83 -2.89
CA TYR A 1064 61.57 1.97 -1.72
C TYR A 1064 62.73 2.47 -0.85
N GLU A 1065 63.79 3.02 -1.48
CA GLU A 1065 64.93 3.60 -0.76
C GLU A 1065 64.61 4.87 0.05
N GLU A 1066 63.63 5.67 -0.36
CA GLU A 1066 63.21 6.85 0.40
C GLU A 1066 62.44 6.44 1.66
N ILE A 1067 61.62 5.39 1.58
CA ILE A 1067 60.94 4.82 2.75
C ILE A 1067 61.95 4.21 3.73
N ILE A 1068 62.95 3.48 3.22
CA ILE A 1068 64.03 2.92 4.06
C ILE A 1068 64.78 4.04 4.78
N ARG A 1069 65.15 5.14 4.11
CA ARG A 1069 65.76 6.28 4.81
C ARG A 1069 64.82 6.95 5.80
N ALA A 1070 63.55 7.15 5.40
CA ALA A 1070 62.55 7.83 6.21
C ALA A 1070 62.23 7.08 7.51
N THR A 1071 62.25 5.75 7.49
CA THR A 1071 62.00 4.89 8.66
C THR A 1071 63.28 4.45 9.36
N ASN A 1072 64.44 5.01 9.00
CA ASN A 1072 65.77 4.61 9.49
C ASN A 1072 66.01 3.09 9.40
N ASP A 1073 65.78 2.52 8.23
CA ASP A 1073 65.84 1.08 7.92
C ASP A 1073 64.89 0.21 8.77
N PHE A 1074 63.73 0.76 9.11
CA PHE A 1074 62.73 0.11 9.98
C PHE A 1074 63.28 -0.26 11.36
N ASP A 1075 64.01 0.67 11.98
CA ASP A 1075 64.49 0.55 13.35
C ASP A 1075 63.33 0.29 14.34
N ASP A 1076 63.54 -0.60 15.30
CA ASP A 1076 62.55 -0.94 16.32
C ASP A 1076 62.21 0.27 17.22
N GLU A 1077 63.11 1.25 17.37
CA GLU A 1077 62.80 2.49 18.10
C GLU A 1077 61.74 3.35 17.39
N HIS A 1078 61.56 3.17 16.08
CA HIS A 1078 60.53 3.86 15.29
C HIS A 1078 59.28 3.01 15.08
N CYS A 1079 59.20 1.81 15.67
CA CYS A 1079 58.03 0.94 15.57
C CYS A 1079 56.90 1.47 16.47
N ILE A 1080 55.77 1.83 15.85
CA ILE A 1080 54.60 2.39 16.55
C ILE A 1080 53.49 1.36 16.78
N GLY A 1081 53.61 0.16 16.22
CA GLY A 1081 52.68 -0.93 16.49
C GLY A 1081 53.02 -2.22 15.75
N LYS A 1082 52.92 -3.37 16.43
CA LYS A 1082 53.10 -4.70 15.84
C LYS A 1082 51.76 -5.43 15.80
N GLY A 1083 51.35 -5.89 14.62
CA GLY A 1083 50.12 -6.67 14.39
C GLY A 1083 50.42 -8.03 13.76
N GLY A 1084 49.42 -8.92 13.73
CA GLY A 1084 49.59 -10.31 13.27
C GLY A 1084 50.11 -10.50 11.84
N GLN A 1085 50.05 -9.46 10.99
CA GLN A 1085 50.41 -9.52 9.57
C GLN A 1085 51.48 -8.49 9.14
N GLY A 1086 52.06 -7.75 10.10
CA GLY A 1086 53.09 -6.75 9.81
C GLY A 1086 53.31 -5.77 10.96
N SER A 1087 54.38 -4.98 10.86
CA SER A 1087 54.72 -3.94 11.84
C SER A 1087 54.62 -2.56 11.20
N VAL A 1088 54.12 -1.59 11.94
CA VAL A 1088 53.97 -0.19 11.51
C VAL A 1088 55.08 0.64 12.13
N TYR A 1089 55.74 1.45 11.32
CA TYR A 1089 56.86 2.30 11.70
C TYR A 1089 56.52 3.75 11.41
N LYS A 1090 56.99 4.67 12.25
CA LYS A 1090 56.99 6.09 11.95
C LYS A 1090 58.14 6.38 10.99
N GLY A 1091 57.86 7.08 9.90
CA GLY A 1091 58.88 7.58 8.97
C GLY A 1091 58.79 9.08 8.80
N GLU A 1092 59.90 9.74 8.52
CA GLU A 1092 59.96 11.17 8.20
C GLU A 1092 60.53 11.36 6.80
N LEU A 1093 59.72 11.90 5.89
CA LEU A 1093 60.13 12.17 4.51
C LEU A 1093 61.07 13.39 4.45
N PRO A 1094 61.90 13.54 3.40
CA PRO A 1094 62.92 14.60 3.30
C PRO A 1094 62.41 16.05 3.41
N TYR A 1095 61.11 16.28 3.26
CA TYR A 1095 60.46 17.59 3.37
C TYR A 1095 59.76 17.82 4.73
N GLY A 1096 59.98 16.95 5.72
CA GLY A 1096 59.47 17.09 7.09
C GLY A 1096 58.07 16.50 7.33
N GLU A 1097 57.47 15.82 6.35
CA GLU A 1097 56.21 15.10 6.56
C GLU A 1097 56.42 13.80 7.32
N ILE A 1098 55.68 13.64 8.42
CA ILE A 1098 55.67 12.41 9.23
C ILE A 1098 54.61 11.46 8.67
N ILE A 1099 55.04 10.26 8.30
CA ILE A 1099 54.20 9.19 7.75
C ILE A 1099 54.23 7.94 8.64
N ALA A 1100 53.18 7.12 8.54
CA ALA A 1100 53.15 5.78 9.12
C ALA A 1100 53.33 4.75 8.00
N VAL A 1101 54.32 3.87 8.13
CA VAL A 1101 54.69 2.88 7.12
C VAL A 1101 54.49 1.47 7.68
N LYS A 1102 53.53 0.73 7.12
CA LYS A 1102 53.29 -0.68 7.47
C LYS A 1102 54.19 -1.59 6.63
N LYS A 1103 55.14 -2.26 7.27
CA LYS A 1103 55.97 -3.32 6.68
C LYS A 1103 55.30 -4.67 6.92
N PHE A 1104 54.81 -5.28 5.84
CA PHE A 1104 54.27 -6.64 5.88
C PHE A 1104 55.42 -7.65 5.97
N LEU A 1105 55.19 -8.77 6.66
CA LEU A 1105 56.18 -9.84 6.80
C LEU A 1105 56.47 -10.44 5.42
N SER A 1106 57.75 -10.58 5.05
CA SER A 1106 58.11 -11.21 3.77
C SER A 1106 57.76 -12.69 3.81
N PRO A 1107 56.97 -13.22 2.87
CA PRO A 1107 56.69 -14.65 2.82
C PRO A 1107 57.95 -15.43 2.45
N LEU A 1108 58.17 -16.58 3.10
CA LEU A 1108 59.11 -17.59 2.63
C LEU A 1108 58.74 -18.00 1.19
N PRO A 1109 59.69 -18.41 0.33
CA PRO A 1109 59.39 -18.72 -1.07
C PRO A 1109 58.34 -19.83 -1.18
N GLY A 1110 57.10 -19.47 -1.57
CA GLY A 1110 55.99 -20.40 -1.77
C GLY A 1110 54.63 -19.99 -1.17
N GLU A 1111 54.57 -18.98 -0.29
CA GLU A 1111 53.30 -18.53 0.31
C GLU A 1111 52.71 -17.30 -0.41
N ILE A 1112 51.51 -17.50 -1.00
CA ILE A 1112 50.74 -16.48 -1.74
C ILE A 1112 49.93 -15.58 -0.79
N ALA A 1113 49.66 -16.03 0.44
CA ALA A 1113 48.73 -15.38 1.37
C ALA A 1113 49.14 -13.96 1.76
N GLY A 1114 50.42 -13.72 2.09
CA GLY A 1114 50.89 -12.39 2.49
C GLY A 1114 50.85 -11.34 1.36
N GLN A 1115 50.90 -11.76 0.09
CA GLN A 1115 50.77 -10.85 -1.06
C GLN A 1115 49.31 -10.46 -1.33
N GLN A 1116 48.37 -11.37 -1.09
CA GLN A 1116 46.95 -11.15 -1.34
C GLN A 1116 46.34 -10.22 -0.28
N GLU A 1117 46.78 -10.34 0.97
CA GLU A 1117 46.41 -9.43 2.06
C GLU A 1117 46.93 -8.01 1.84
N PHE A 1118 48.19 -7.87 1.42
CA PHE A 1118 48.75 -6.59 1.01
C PHE A 1118 47.93 -5.95 -0.12
N LEU A 1119 47.57 -6.73 -1.16
CA LEU A 1119 46.77 -6.23 -2.28
C LEU A 1119 45.36 -5.84 -1.87
N SER A 1120 44.67 -6.64 -1.04
CA SER A 1120 43.32 -6.32 -0.57
C SER A 1120 43.29 -5.08 0.34
N GLU A 1121 44.30 -4.88 1.18
CA GLU A 1121 44.40 -3.68 2.02
C GLU A 1121 44.72 -2.44 1.18
N VAL A 1122 45.58 -2.56 0.16
CA VAL A 1122 45.84 -1.48 -0.80
C VAL A 1122 44.58 -1.16 -1.63
N GLU A 1123 43.88 -2.16 -2.19
CA GLU A 1123 42.64 -1.96 -2.96
C GLU A 1123 41.59 -1.23 -2.11
N ALA A 1124 41.33 -1.70 -0.89
CA ALA A 1124 40.39 -1.05 0.02
C ALA A 1124 40.79 0.40 0.34
N LEU A 1125 42.07 0.66 0.64
CA LEU A 1125 42.55 2.01 0.97
C LEU A 1125 42.62 2.93 -0.25
N THR A 1126 42.73 2.41 -1.48
CA THR A 1126 42.64 3.21 -2.71
C THR A 1126 41.21 3.57 -3.12
N GLU A 1127 40.23 2.72 -2.81
CA GLU A 1127 38.82 2.93 -3.17
C GLU A 1127 38.06 3.77 -2.14
N ILE A 1128 38.50 3.77 -0.88
CA ILE A 1128 37.83 4.50 0.19
C ILE A 1128 38.31 5.95 0.26
N ARG A 1129 37.41 6.89 -0.04
CA ARG A 1129 37.64 8.33 0.19
C ARG A 1129 36.71 8.84 1.28
N HIS A 1130 37.19 8.83 2.53
CA HIS A 1130 36.42 9.28 3.69
C HIS A 1130 37.33 10.01 4.70
N ARG A 1131 36.88 11.15 5.23
CA ARG A 1131 37.68 12.06 6.09
C ARG A 1131 38.15 11.47 7.43
N ASN A 1132 37.52 10.39 7.89
CA ASN A 1132 37.84 9.72 9.17
C ASN A 1132 38.64 8.41 8.98
N ILE A 1133 39.12 8.12 7.78
CA ILE A 1133 39.97 6.96 7.49
C ILE A 1133 41.36 7.48 7.14
N VAL A 1134 42.40 6.75 7.55
CA VAL A 1134 43.80 7.15 7.36
C VAL A 1134 44.10 7.46 5.89
N LYS A 1135 44.69 8.63 5.62
CA LYS A 1135 45.01 9.06 4.26
C LYS A 1135 46.09 8.13 3.68
N PHE A 1136 45.75 7.41 2.62
CA PHE A 1136 46.67 6.51 1.94
C PHE A 1136 47.59 7.28 1.00
N TYR A 1137 48.89 7.29 1.28
CA TYR A 1137 49.90 8.01 0.49
C TYR A 1137 50.47 7.20 -0.68
N GLY A 1138 50.43 5.87 -0.61
CA GLY A 1138 50.93 4.98 -1.67
C GLY A 1138 51.55 3.69 -1.13
N PHE A 1139 52.14 2.90 -2.03
CA PHE A 1139 52.80 1.63 -1.71
C PHE A 1139 54.08 1.43 -2.53
N CYS A 1140 55.01 0.60 -2.04
CA CYS A 1140 56.27 0.30 -2.73
C CYS A 1140 56.71 -1.17 -2.53
N SER A 1141 57.54 -1.69 -3.45
CA SER A 1141 58.11 -3.04 -3.37
C SER A 1141 59.58 -3.04 -3.84
N HIS A 1142 60.40 -3.89 -3.22
CA HIS A 1142 61.84 -4.00 -3.51
C HIS A 1142 62.13 -4.71 -4.85
N THR A 1143 61.23 -5.57 -5.35
CA THR A 1143 61.45 -6.37 -6.56
C THR A 1143 60.93 -5.68 -7.82
N ARG A 1144 61.83 -5.24 -8.71
CA ARG A 1144 61.48 -4.49 -9.94
C ARG A 1144 60.68 -5.26 -11.01
N HIS A 1145 60.45 -6.57 -10.89
CA HIS A 1145 59.98 -7.40 -12.03
C HIS A 1145 58.75 -8.31 -11.85
N SER A 1146 57.98 -8.30 -10.76
CA SER A 1146 56.86 -9.27 -10.60
C SER A 1146 55.45 -8.70 -10.43
N PHE A 1147 55.26 -7.38 -10.26
CA PHE A 1147 53.92 -6.83 -10.00
C PHE A 1147 53.21 -6.22 -11.23
N SER A 1148 53.90 -5.97 -12.34
CA SER A 1148 53.24 -5.37 -13.52
C SER A 1148 52.37 -6.35 -14.30
N SER A 1149 52.63 -7.66 -14.21
CA SER A 1149 51.85 -8.66 -14.98
C SER A 1149 50.54 -9.07 -14.32
N MET A 1150 50.38 -8.87 -13.02
CA MET A 1150 49.20 -9.34 -12.26
C MET A 1150 48.11 -8.26 -12.14
N ILE A 1151 48.48 -6.97 -12.21
CA ILE A 1151 47.50 -5.88 -12.33
C ILE A 1151 46.91 -5.83 -13.75
N LEU A 1152 47.66 -6.25 -14.77
CA LEU A 1152 47.19 -6.28 -16.15
C LEU A 1152 46.18 -7.41 -16.46
N SER A 1153 46.11 -8.48 -15.64
CA SER A 1153 45.11 -9.54 -15.86
C SER A 1153 43.73 -9.22 -15.27
N ASN A 1154 43.64 -8.29 -14.31
CA ASN A 1154 42.36 -7.88 -13.72
C ASN A 1154 41.74 -6.64 -14.39
N ALA A 1155 42.45 -6.02 -15.34
CA ALA A 1155 41.87 -4.98 -16.20
C ALA A 1155 41.02 -5.57 -17.36
N ALA A 1156 41.11 -6.88 -17.64
CA ALA A 1156 40.47 -7.51 -18.80
C ALA A 1156 39.02 -8.00 -18.57
N VAL A 1157 38.39 -7.73 -17.42
CA VAL A 1157 36.99 -8.14 -17.14
C VAL A 1157 36.02 -6.96 -17.08
N ALA A 1158 36.48 -5.72 -17.30
CA ALA A 1158 35.63 -4.53 -17.39
C ALA A 1158 35.26 -4.15 -18.85
N GLU A 1159 35.68 -4.91 -19.85
CA GLU A 1159 35.56 -4.53 -21.27
C GLU A 1159 34.60 -5.42 -22.10
N GLU A 1160 33.67 -6.14 -21.45
CA GLU A 1160 32.63 -6.89 -22.18
C GLU A 1160 31.25 -6.68 -21.54
N PHE A 1161 30.75 -5.44 -21.56
CA PHE A 1161 29.32 -5.11 -21.73
C PHE A 1161 29.16 -3.59 -21.97
N GLY A 1162 29.52 -3.15 -23.17
CA GLY A 1162 29.17 -1.83 -23.68
C GLY A 1162 30.00 -1.44 -24.91
N TRP A 1163 29.34 -1.30 -26.06
CA TRP A 1163 29.77 -0.57 -27.27
C TRP A 1163 30.55 -1.30 -28.38
N THR A 1164 29.81 -1.92 -29.30
CA THR A 1164 30.09 -2.01 -30.76
C THR A 1164 28.78 -2.40 -31.44
N GLN A 1165 28.14 -1.74 -32.41
CA GLN A 1165 28.43 -0.60 -33.29
C GLN A 1165 27.09 0.05 -33.66
N ARG A 1166 27.00 1.39 -33.61
CA ARG A 1166 26.21 2.17 -34.56
C ARG A 1166 27.15 2.58 -35.67
N MET A 1167 26.96 2.02 -36.87
CA MET A 1167 27.21 2.61 -38.19
C MET A 1167 27.31 1.48 -39.22
N ASN A 1168 26.18 1.09 -39.80
CA ASN A 1168 26.17 0.63 -41.18
C ASN A 1168 24.88 1.12 -41.86
N VAL A 1169 25.08 2.20 -42.61
CA VAL A 1169 24.61 2.40 -43.99
C VAL A 1169 23.11 2.25 -44.28
N ILE A 1170 22.53 3.42 -44.60
CA ILE A 1170 21.37 3.60 -45.46
C ILE A 1170 21.47 2.68 -46.70
N LYS A 1171 20.60 1.66 -46.75
CA LYS A 1171 20.05 1.04 -47.97
C LYS A 1171 18.55 0.94 -47.72
N VAL A 1172 17.81 1.93 -48.18
CA VAL A 1172 16.95 1.86 -49.38
C VAL A 1172 15.76 0.91 -49.15
N ALA A 1173 14.59 1.55 -49.20
CA ALA A 1173 13.26 0.98 -49.29
C ALA A 1173 13.16 -0.21 -50.25
N ASP A 1174 12.39 -1.23 -49.86
CA ASP A 1174 11.25 -1.68 -50.66
C ASP A 1174 10.37 -2.66 -49.85
N GLU A 1175 9.04 -2.56 -50.04
CA GLU A 1175 8.04 -3.62 -49.82
C GLU A 1175 7.77 -4.06 -48.35
N THR A 1176 6.65 -3.78 -47.67
CA THR A 1176 5.24 -3.75 -48.11
C THR A 1176 4.37 -3.01 -47.08
N LEU A 1177 3.36 -2.30 -47.59
CA LEU A 1177 2.31 -1.60 -46.85
C LEU A 1177 1.31 -2.58 -46.19
N ASP A 1178 0.84 -2.25 -44.98
CA ASP A 1178 -0.49 -2.67 -44.50
C ASP A 1178 -1.52 -1.57 -44.88
N PRO A 1179 -2.53 -1.85 -45.72
CA PRO A 1179 -3.43 -0.84 -46.27
C PRO A 1179 -4.62 -0.46 -45.35
N ARG A 1180 -4.51 -0.58 -44.02
CA ARG A 1180 -5.67 -0.39 -43.11
C ARG A 1180 -5.57 0.70 -42.04
N LEU A 1181 -4.67 1.67 -42.15
CA LEU A 1181 -4.68 2.83 -41.25
C LEU A 1181 -4.85 4.17 -42.01
N PRO A 1182 -5.83 5.01 -41.63
CA PRO A 1182 -6.09 6.29 -42.28
C PRO A 1182 -5.08 7.37 -41.90
N THR A 1183 -4.78 8.24 -42.88
CA THR A 1183 -3.86 9.38 -42.83
C THR A 1183 -4.21 10.41 -41.72
N PRO A 1184 -3.24 10.89 -40.93
CA PRO A 1184 -3.44 12.02 -40.01
C PRO A 1184 -3.59 13.35 -40.77
N SER A 1185 -4.49 14.20 -40.26
CA SER A 1185 -4.83 15.53 -40.78
C SER A 1185 -3.63 16.49 -40.94
N LEU A 1186 -3.72 17.42 -41.91
CA LEU A 1186 -2.77 18.52 -42.21
C LEU A 1186 -2.17 19.23 -40.97
N ASN A 1187 -2.89 19.26 -39.85
CA ASN A 1187 -2.49 19.93 -38.61
C ASN A 1187 -1.37 19.21 -37.83
N VAL A 1188 -1.09 17.94 -38.13
CA VAL A 1188 0.01 17.16 -37.51
C VAL A 1188 1.32 17.35 -38.27
N GLN A 1189 1.27 17.48 -39.60
CA GLN A 1189 2.45 17.77 -40.43
C GLN A 1189 3.02 19.16 -40.16
N GLY A 1190 2.16 20.17 -39.99
CA GLY A 1190 2.58 21.52 -39.62
C GLY A 1190 3.31 21.56 -38.27
N LYS A 1191 2.78 20.84 -37.25
CA LYS A 1191 3.41 20.75 -35.92
C LYS A 1191 4.73 19.99 -35.92
N LEU A 1192 4.87 18.94 -36.72
CA LEU A 1192 6.14 18.19 -36.84
C LEU A 1192 7.26 19.03 -37.46
N ILE A 1193 6.94 19.87 -38.46
CA ILE A 1193 7.89 20.81 -39.06
C ILE A 1193 8.31 21.88 -38.03
N SER A 1194 7.36 22.43 -37.26
CA SER A 1194 7.65 23.42 -36.20
C SER A 1194 8.50 22.83 -35.08
N ILE A 1195 8.23 21.58 -34.68
CA ILE A 1195 8.99 20.88 -33.63
C ILE A 1195 10.42 20.57 -34.10
N MET A 1196 10.62 20.19 -35.37
CA MET A 1196 11.97 19.97 -35.92
C MET A 1196 12.75 21.26 -36.13
N GLU A 1197 12.11 22.36 -36.54
CA GLU A 1197 12.77 23.67 -36.67
C GLU A 1197 13.23 24.21 -35.29
N VAL A 1198 12.44 23.99 -34.24
CA VAL A 1198 12.82 24.30 -32.85
C VAL A 1198 13.91 23.35 -32.33
N ALA A 1199 13.88 22.06 -32.69
CA ALA A 1199 14.93 21.10 -32.32
C ALA A 1199 16.27 21.41 -33.00
N ILE A 1200 16.27 21.93 -34.24
CA ILE A 1200 17.48 22.37 -34.95
C ILE A 1200 18.08 23.65 -34.34
N ALA A 1201 17.24 24.54 -33.78
CA ALA A 1201 17.68 25.77 -33.12
C ALA A 1201 18.31 25.53 -31.74
N CYS A 1202 18.01 24.38 -31.09
CA CYS A 1202 18.43 24.07 -29.72
C CYS A 1202 19.59 23.06 -29.60
N LEU A 1203 20.21 22.64 -30.71
CA LEU A 1203 21.30 21.65 -30.70
C LEU A 1203 22.66 22.28 -31.04
N ASP A 1204 23.63 22.07 -30.15
CA ASP A 1204 24.97 22.67 -30.17
C ASP A 1204 26.08 21.66 -30.51
N GLU A 1205 25.93 20.86 -31.58
CA GLU A 1205 27.04 20.02 -32.08
C GLU A 1205 27.12 19.91 -33.63
N THR A 1206 28.37 19.97 -34.11
CA THR A 1206 29.02 19.83 -35.44
C THR A 1206 28.32 20.31 -36.75
N PRO A 1207 29.05 21.03 -37.65
CA PRO A 1207 28.52 21.57 -38.92
C PRO A 1207 27.90 20.54 -39.89
N GLU A 1208 28.39 19.30 -39.88
CA GLU A 1208 27.97 18.23 -40.80
C GLU A 1208 26.59 17.65 -40.44
N PHE A 1209 26.26 17.59 -39.15
CA PHE A 1209 24.94 17.18 -38.67
C PHE A 1209 23.87 18.24 -38.98
N ARG A 1210 24.21 19.52 -38.81
CA ARG A 1210 23.34 20.66 -39.17
C ARG A 1210 23.06 20.70 -40.68
N SER A 1211 24.06 20.42 -41.52
CA SER A 1211 23.89 20.30 -42.98
C SER A 1211 22.96 19.15 -43.37
N THR A 1212 23.06 18.01 -42.68
CA THR A 1212 22.23 16.82 -42.94
C THR A 1212 20.77 17.07 -42.55
N MET A 1213 20.52 17.68 -41.39
CA MET A 1213 19.17 18.01 -40.93
C MET A 1213 18.50 19.13 -41.74
N GLN A 1214 19.28 20.08 -42.28
CA GLN A 1214 18.78 21.08 -43.22
C GLN A 1214 18.33 20.44 -44.55
N LYS A 1215 19.08 19.46 -45.07
CA LYS A 1215 18.69 18.70 -46.28
C LYS A 1215 17.43 17.85 -46.06
N VAL A 1216 17.27 17.26 -44.87
CA VAL A 1216 16.06 16.50 -44.49
C VAL A 1216 14.84 17.41 -44.35
N SER A 1217 15.00 18.59 -43.74
CA SER A 1217 13.94 19.61 -43.65
C SER A 1217 13.51 20.11 -45.04
N GLN A 1218 14.47 20.29 -45.96
CA GLN A 1218 14.21 20.74 -47.33
C GLN A 1218 13.53 19.65 -48.18
N ALA A 1219 13.87 18.38 -48.00
CA ALA A 1219 13.20 17.25 -48.64
C ALA A 1219 11.75 17.07 -48.17
N LEU A 1220 11.48 17.27 -46.87
CA LEU A 1220 10.13 17.21 -46.31
C LEU A 1220 9.25 18.39 -46.75
N LYS A 1221 9.83 19.58 -46.96
CA LYS A 1221 9.12 20.75 -47.55
C LYS A 1221 8.72 20.53 -49.01
N ILE A 1222 9.54 19.81 -49.77
CA ILE A 1222 9.21 19.42 -51.16
C ILE A 1222 8.11 18.35 -51.17
N TRP A 1223 8.11 17.40 -50.22
CA TRP A 1223 7.08 16.37 -50.09
C TRP A 1223 5.71 16.89 -49.61
N SER A 1224 5.67 18.03 -48.89
CA SER A 1224 4.43 18.70 -48.51
C SER A 1224 3.81 19.60 -49.60
N GLY A 1225 4.49 19.75 -50.75
CA GLY A 1225 4.12 20.69 -51.82
C GLY A 1225 3.68 20.06 -53.14
N SER A 1226 3.49 18.74 -53.21
CA SER A 1226 3.00 18.00 -54.39
C SER A 1226 1.69 17.29 -54.12
#